data_AF-A0A957HQB6-F1
#
_entry.id   AF-A0A957HQB6-F1
#
_cell.length_a   1.000
_cell.length_b   1.000
_cell.length_c   1.000
_cell.angle_alpha   90.00
_cell.angle_beta   90.00
_cell.angle_gamma   90.00
#
_symmetry.space_group_name_H-M   'P 1'
#
loop_
_entity.id
_entity.type
_entity.pdbx_description
1 polymer ?
#
loop_
_entity_poly.entity_id
_entity_poly.type
_entity_poly.pdbx_seq_one_letter_code
_entity_poly.pdbx_strand_id
1 'polypeptide(L)'
;VADSNGTQIKIDENQLVDADGNAPAGDIMMNMYTYDLNEEEMVGDMSGTNTDGDDVYMESAGAFYASFEDDAGEEYNLADGATAEISIPVEEERPDEVLTVWSYDPETGLWVEEGVATLEDGRYVAEVSHFSYWNFDWEKSNPACIKLDVEPDYLAANKPLQVRAILQTTPVSVRNLDITDPVNVLINLPENTEVKFYMAPDYAVPFETKSSSTRWGGVGTPAYPYDDCNSTVTIVPPPTTGTLQGVKFQDTNNNGVKDADEPGLPGWTIEIRDAAGALTTMVTDDAGFYQVELPVGNYTVSEVQQDGWTQTLPAGGAAHSVSVQSGATANNIDFGNYYANVCQPLDVVFVIDVTASMGPAIAGVKGELNTILNDISGASGGDYQLGLVTFNDNVFVLDDLAAGNLTSVKEHINSLTADGGVGYPEASDESLNTVLNGLDAGDARPQQTGDFNGTWRPNARKHIILVTNEVPGGFDDTYSDADKTNAENLALVAKDLGIQIDAIYVPGAQYAEAETIMQNYASTTGGTYFKTVENGSDAASEIRNIVTDCSEVDSKPLYEELEEAELQGALILTGIVVGHEAQVGGSVQTVAQTELQAGFTFQYIDPITYAFDYPIAGVTAGENTKPGLIIGNRSSGEPLIQAVIWIATSSETEVGAAAVQKLVNNSVPVTEVRVNNPIIEGDIIEVTLQDDSSSDMPYTVKFYRGESRELIAEIVIGP
;
A
#
# COMPACT_ATOMS: atom_id res chain seq x y z
N VAL A 1 21.68 4.22 -73.70
CA VAL A 1 22.61 3.34 -72.95
C VAL A 1 21.96 3.00 -71.63
N ALA A 2 22.21 1.80 -71.07
CA ALA A 2 21.68 1.37 -69.78
C ALA A 2 22.82 0.83 -68.90
N ASP A 3 22.79 1.08 -67.60
CA ASP A 3 23.70 0.43 -66.65
C ASP A 3 23.15 -0.89 -66.11
N SER A 4 23.88 -1.51 -65.19
CA SER A 4 23.48 -2.75 -64.52
C SER A 4 22.31 -2.58 -63.54
N ASN A 5 22.09 -1.37 -63.03
CA ASN A 5 20.99 -1.05 -62.11
C ASN A 5 19.70 -0.70 -62.87
N GLY A 6 19.80 -0.62 -64.21
CA GLY A 6 18.69 -0.41 -65.10
C GLY A 6 18.40 1.07 -65.35
N THR A 7 19.23 2.01 -64.90
CA THR A 7 19.16 3.44 -65.27
C THR A 7 19.49 3.59 -66.75
N GLN A 8 18.76 4.45 -67.46
CA GLN A 8 18.89 4.63 -68.91
C GLN A 8 19.04 6.09 -69.30
N ILE A 9 19.88 6.33 -70.31
CA ILE A 9 20.04 7.62 -70.98
C ILE A 9 19.88 7.41 -72.49
N LYS A 10 19.08 8.23 -73.15
CA LYS A 10 18.86 8.20 -74.60
C LYS A 10 19.05 9.61 -75.16
N ILE A 11 19.97 9.71 -76.12
CA ILE A 11 20.45 10.96 -76.70
C ILE A 11 20.32 10.84 -78.21
N ASP A 12 19.81 11.88 -78.86
CA ASP A 12 19.76 11.95 -80.32
C ASP A 12 21.15 12.17 -80.93
N GLU A 13 21.30 11.85 -82.21
CA GLU A 13 22.58 12.00 -82.92
C GLU A 13 23.03 13.48 -82.95
N ASN A 14 24.33 13.69 -82.77
CA ASN A 14 25.00 15.00 -82.87
C ASN A 14 24.51 16.07 -81.86
N GLN A 15 24.06 15.67 -80.66
CA GLN A 15 23.62 16.61 -79.63
C GLN A 15 24.71 17.01 -78.62
N LEU A 16 25.87 16.32 -78.58
CA LEU A 16 26.94 16.66 -77.65
C LEU A 16 27.88 17.73 -78.22
N VAL A 17 28.26 18.70 -77.40
CA VAL A 17 29.22 19.76 -77.70
C VAL A 17 30.14 20.05 -76.51
N ASP A 18 31.35 20.52 -76.79
CA ASP A 18 32.26 21.06 -75.78
C ASP A 18 31.80 22.43 -75.25
N ALA A 19 32.55 23.01 -74.31
CA ALA A 19 32.24 24.33 -73.73
C ALA A 19 32.26 25.49 -74.76
N ASP A 20 32.93 25.32 -75.90
CA ASP A 20 32.98 26.28 -77.00
C ASP A 20 31.86 26.04 -78.05
N GLY A 21 31.03 25.00 -77.87
CA GLY A 21 29.93 24.62 -78.75
C GLY A 21 30.34 23.77 -79.96
N ASN A 22 31.54 23.19 -79.96
CA ASN A 22 32.01 22.31 -81.04
C ASN A 22 31.60 20.86 -80.79
N ALA A 23 31.22 20.16 -81.85
CA ALA A 23 30.93 18.73 -81.79
C ALA A 23 32.22 17.90 -81.54
N PRO A 24 32.11 16.74 -80.86
CA PRO A 24 33.21 15.80 -80.66
C PRO A 24 33.95 15.48 -81.96
N ALA A 25 35.28 15.57 -81.92
CA ALA A 25 36.13 15.19 -83.06
C ALA A 25 36.38 13.67 -83.13
N GLY A 26 36.02 12.91 -82.10
CA GLY A 26 36.30 11.48 -81.96
C GLY A 26 35.32 10.78 -81.02
N ASP A 27 35.71 9.59 -80.57
CA ASP A 27 34.90 8.78 -79.65
C ASP A 27 34.76 9.48 -78.30
N ILE A 28 33.57 9.42 -77.70
CA ILE A 28 33.26 9.95 -76.37
C ILE A 28 33.05 8.79 -75.39
N MET A 29 33.70 8.88 -74.24
CA MET A 29 33.48 8.01 -73.10
C MET A 29 32.32 8.53 -72.26
N MET A 30 31.39 7.65 -71.90
CA MET A 30 30.31 7.96 -70.97
C MET A 30 30.61 7.31 -69.62
N ASN A 31 30.69 8.12 -68.57
CA ASN A 31 30.72 7.66 -67.19
C ASN A 31 29.30 7.74 -66.64
N MET A 32 28.79 6.65 -66.06
CA MET A 32 27.44 6.61 -65.49
C MET A 32 27.45 5.81 -64.19
N TYR A 33 26.78 6.33 -63.17
CA TYR A 33 26.73 5.78 -61.83
C TYR A 33 25.34 5.96 -61.21
N THR A 34 24.73 4.89 -60.68
CA THR A 34 23.43 4.94 -60.01
C THR A 34 23.62 4.67 -58.51
N TYR A 35 23.04 5.51 -57.66
CA TYR A 35 23.16 5.42 -56.19
C TYR A 35 22.34 4.27 -55.62
N ASP A 36 22.89 3.58 -54.62
CA ASP A 36 22.12 2.68 -53.73
C ASP A 36 21.64 3.47 -52.51
N LEU A 37 20.39 3.92 -52.54
CA LEU A 37 19.81 4.78 -51.49
C LEU A 37 19.71 4.13 -50.11
N ASN A 38 19.89 2.81 -50.00
CA ASN A 38 19.85 2.09 -48.72
C ASN A 38 21.22 1.98 -48.05
N GLU A 39 22.29 2.05 -48.82
CA GLU A 39 23.66 1.82 -48.33
C GLU A 39 24.55 3.06 -48.48
N GLU A 40 24.17 4.02 -49.31
CA GLU A 40 25.00 5.17 -49.70
C GLU A 40 24.33 6.52 -49.41
N GLU A 41 25.16 7.47 -49.00
CA GLU A 41 24.74 8.87 -48.84
C GLU A 41 24.90 9.60 -50.18
N MET A 42 23.87 10.34 -50.60
CA MET A 42 23.89 11.10 -51.85
C MET A 42 24.69 12.41 -51.73
N VAL A 43 25.00 13.04 -52.87
CA VAL A 43 25.57 14.40 -52.86
C VAL A 43 24.54 15.42 -52.36
N GLY A 44 25.03 16.42 -51.62
CA GLY A 44 24.18 17.40 -50.93
C GLY A 44 23.53 16.83 -49.66
N ASP A 45 22.64 17.60 -49.04
CA ASP A 45 21.92 17.22 -47.81
C ASP A 45 20.42 16.96 -48.04
N MET A 46 20.02 16.80 -49.31
CA MET A 46 18.64 16.69 -49.81
C MET A 46 17.80 17.98 -49.75
N SER A 47 18.45 19.14 -49.58
CA SER A 47 17.82 20.45 -49.82
C SER A 47 17.91 20.87 -51.29
N GLY A 48 16.88 21.58 -51.77
CA GLY A 48 16.84 22.11 -53.13
C GLY A 48 15.98 23.36 -53.27
N THR A 49 16.04 24.00 -54.44
CA THR A 49 15.19 25.16 -54.80
C THR A 49 14.22 24.75 -55.90
N ASN A 50 12.93 24.85 -55.61
CA ASN A 50 11.86 24.48 -56.54
C ASN A 50 11.66 25.55 -57.64
N THR A 51 10.82 25.27 -58.64
CA THR A 51 10.58 26.19 -59.76
C THR A 51 9.89 27.51 -59.38
N ASP A 52 9.22 27.56 -58.22
CA ASP A 52 8.66 28.78 -57.64
C ASP A 52 9.73 29.63 -56.92
N GLY A 53 10.95 29.11 -56.77
CA GLY A 53 12.05 29.73 -56.06
C GLY A 53 12.01 29.53 -54.55
N ASP A 54 11.15 28.62 -54.06
CA ASP A 54 11.08 28.23 -52.66
C ASP A 54 12.13 27.16 -52.37
N ASP A 55 12.75 27.26 -51.21
CA ASP A 55 13.62 26.22 -50.67
C ASP A 55 12.76 25.04 -50.21
N VAL A 56 13.16 23.82 -50.57
CA VAL A 56 12.41 22.59 -50.31
C VAL A 56 13.36 21.48 -49.87
N TYR A 57 12.79 20.42 -49.30
CA TYR A 57 13.52 19.21 -48.99
C TYR A 57 12.95 18.04 -49.77
N MET A 58 13.74 16.99 -49.99
CA MET A 58 13.38 15.95 -50.93
C MET A 58 13.49 14.55 -50.33
N GLU A 59 12.63 13.65 -50.77
CA GLU A 59 12.72 12.20 -50.54
C GLU A 59 12.94 11.52 -51.89
N SER A 60 14.02 10.73 -52.02
CA SER A 60 14.42 10.18 -53.32
C SER A 60 13.79 8.84 -53.65
N ALA A 61 13.32 8.74 -54.89
CA ALA A 61 12.91 7.52 -55.54
C ALA A 61 14.05 6.89 -56.35
N GLY A 62 15.18 7.59 -56.50
CA GLY A 62 16.37 7.14 -57.21
C GLY A 62 17.19 8.31 -57.74
N ALA A 63 18.52 8.14 -57.74
CA ALA A 63 19.45 9.13 -58.23
C ALA A 63 20.57 8.49 -59.05
N PHE A 64 21.14 9.26 -59.98
CA PHE A 64 22.31 8.84 -60.75
C PHE A 64 23.17 10.03 -61.19
N TYR A 65 24.39 9.76 -61.62
CA TYR A 65 25.34 10.70 -62.20
C TYR A 65 25.73 10.25 -63.61
N ALA A 66 25.87 11.20 -64.53
CA ALA A 66 26.44 10.94 -65.85
C ALA A 66 27.38 12.06 -66.32
N SER A 67 28.54 11.68 -66.88
CA SER A 67 29.44 12.59 -67.61
C SER A 67 29.87 12.01 -68.95
N PHE A 68 30.23 12.90 -69.88
CA PHE A 68 30.70 12.57 -71.22
C PHE A 68 32.02 13.26 -71.46
N GLU A 69 33.08 12.49 -71.71
CA GLU A 69 34.45 13.00 -71.83
C GLU A 69 35.16 12.36 -73.02
N ASP A 70 36.08 13.08 -73.66
CA ASP A 70 36.99 12.46 -74.63
C ASP A 70 38.24 11.84 -73.96
N ASP A 71 39.11 11.20 -74.75
CA ASP A 71 40.36 10.59 -74.27
C ASP A 71 41.34 11.60 -73.62
N ALA A 72 41.17 12.90 -73.86
CA ALA A 72 41.96 13.96 -73.24
C ALA A 72 41.34 14.50 -71.94
N GLY A 73 40.14 14.03 -71.58
CA GLY A 73 39.37 14.49 -70.43
C GLY A 73 38.61 15.80 -70.68
N GLU A 74 38.43 16.19 -71.95
CA GLU A 74 37.55 17.31 -72.28
C GLU A 74 36.09 16.88 -72.12
N GLU A 75 35.32 17.63 -71.34
CA GLU A 75 33.91 17.35 -71.07
C GLU A 75 33.01 17.84 -72.21
N TYR A 76 31.98 17.06 -72.50
CA TYR A 76 30.95 17.36 -73.47
C TYR A 76 29.59 17.31 -72.79
N ASN A 77 28.70 18.22 -73.17
CA ASN A 77 27.33 18.25 -72.68
C ASN A 77 26.36 18.48 -73.85
N LEU A 78 25.06 18.50 -73.56
CA LEU A 78 24.04 18.77 -74.57
C LEU A 78 24.17 20.19 -75.15
N ALA A 79 24.04 20.31 -76.47
CA ALA A 79 24.03 21.58 -77.17
C ALA A 79 22.86 22.46 -76.71
N ASP A 80 23.01 23.79 -76.82
CA ASP A 80 21.94 24.72 -76.43
C ASP A 80 20.63 24.40 -77.17
N GLY A 81 19.56 24.14 -76.40
CA GLY A 81 18.25 23.72 -76.88
C GLY A 81 18.10 22.23 -77.24
N ALA A 82 19.13 21.41 -77.04
CA ALA A 82 19.05 19.95 -77.13
C ALA A 82 18.47 19.34 -75.85
N THR A 83 17.83 18.18 -75.96
CA THR A 83 17.36 17.39 -74.82
C THR A 83 17.85 15.94 -74.91
N ALA A 84 17.88 15.27 -73.77
CA ALA A 84 18.03 13.82 -73.67
C ALA A 84 16.96 13.24 -72.76
N GLU A 85 16.55 12.02 -73.06
CA GLU A 85 15.62 11.26 -72.22
C GLU A 85 16.43 10.45 -71.20
N ILE A 86 16.12 10.62 -69.91
CA ILE A 86 16.70 9.87 -68.80
C ILE A 86 15.61 9.07 -68.10
N SER A 87 15.95 7.90 -67.56
CA SER A 87 15.00 7.15 -66.75
C SER A 87 15.63 6.22 -65.72
N ILE A 88 14.92 6.02 -64.62
CA ILE A 88 15.24 5.04 -63.56
C ILE A 88 14.11 4.01 -63.44
N PRO A 89 14.39 2.74 -63.10
CA PRO A 89 13.35 1.77 -62.80
C PRO A 89 12.61 2.16 -61.50
N VAL A 90 11.31 1.87 -61.43
CA VAL A 90 10.54 2.07 -60.19
C VAL A 90 10.83 0.93 -59.22
N GLU A 91 11.23 1.27 -57.99
CA GLU A 91 11.22 0.35 -56.86
C GLU A 91 9.78 0.21 -56.33
N GLU A 92 9.31 -1.04 -56.12
CA GLU A 92 7.88 -1.46 -56.05
C GLU A 92 6.99 -0.73 -55.03
N GLU A 93 7.52 0.11 -54.14
CA GLU A 93 6.80 0.62 -52.97
C GLU A 93 5.97 1.90 -53.20
N ARG A 94 6.20 2.66 -54.29
CA ARG A 94 5.46 3.93 -54.49
C ARG A 94 5.43 4.43 -55.94
N PRO A 95 4.49 3.96 -56.79
CA PRO A 95 4.33 4.49 -58.14
C PRO A 95 3.47 5.76 -58.09
N ASP A 96 4.08 6.90 -57.78
CA ASP A 96 3.44 8.17 -58.05
C ASP A 96 3.45 8.41 -59.57
N GLU A 97 2.41 9.02 -60.14
CA GLU A 97 2.36 9.20 -61.61
C GLU A 97 3.38 10.25 -62.10
N VAL A 98 3.82 11.15 -61.20
CA VAL A 98 4.75 12.24 -61.49
C VAL A 98 5.71 12.45 -60.31
N LEU A 99 7.02 12.52 -60.59
CA LEU A 99 8.06 12.97 -59.67
C LEU A 99 8.68 14.28 -60.14
N THR A 100 9.24 15.08 -59.24
CA THR A 100 10.10 16.20 -59.63
C THR A 100 11.51 15.70 -59.90
N VAL A 101 12.18 16.32 -60.87
CA VAL A 101 13.52 15.96 -61.33
C VAL A 101 14.46 17.10 -61.03
N TRP A 102 15.56 16.76 -60.38
CA TRP A 102 16.46 17.72 -59.76
C TRP A 102 17.88 17.52 -60.26
N SER A 103 18.57 18.62 -60.56
CA SER A 103 19.98 18.61 -60.88
C SER A 103 20.81 19.19 -59.72
N TYR A 104 22.01 18.67 -59.48
CA TYR A 104 22.85 19.21 -58.40
C TYR A 104 23.72 20.38 -58.89
N ASP A 105 23.62 21.53 -58.24
CA ASP A 105 24.50 22.67 -58.46
C ASP A 105 25.69 22.64 -57.48
N PRO A 106 26.92 22.35 -57.95
CA PRO A 106 28.09 22.27 -57.08
C PRO A 106 28.57 23.63 -56.57
N GLU A 107 28.18 24.76 -57.18
CA GLU A 107 28.57 26.09 -56.71
C GLU A 107 27.78 26.49 -55.46
N THR A 108 26.49 26.16 -55.41
CA THR A 108 25.61 26.45 -54.28
C THR A 108 25.48 25.28 -53.30
N GLY A 109 25.74 24.05 -53.75
CA GLY A 109 25.57 22.82 -52.98
C GLY A 109 24.11 22.38 -52.84
N LEU A 110 23.21 22.96 -53.65
CA LEU A 110 21.77 22.72 -53.62
C LEU A 110 21.33 21.95 -54.87
N TRP A 111 20.24 21.21 -54.72
CA TRP A 111 19.53 20.65 -55.86
C TRP A 111 18.60 21.69 -56.50
N VAL A 112 18.48 21.71 -57.82
CA VAL A 112 17.65 22.65 -58.58
C VAL A 112 16.58 21.87 -59.30
N GLU A 113 15.31 22.22 -59.09
CA GLU A 113 14.21 21.61 -59.84
C GLU A 113 14.29 22.02 -61.30
N GLU A 114 14.41 21.04 -62.19
CA GLU A 114 14.54 21.29 -63.63
C GLU A 114 13.44 20.63 -64.46
N GLY A 115 12.64 19.76 -63.86
CA GLY A 115 11.55 19.14 -64.58
C GLY A 115 10.73 18.16 -63.77
N VAL A 116 9.98 17.35 -64.50
CA VAL A 116 9.15 16.30 -63.93
C VAL A 116 9.38 15.00 -64.68
N ALA A 117 9.33 13.89 -63.97
CA ALA A 117 9.38 12.56 -64.53
C ALA A 117 8.00 11.92 -64.50
N THR A 118 7.60 11.27 -65.58
CA THR A 118 6.35 10.51 -65.68
C THR A 118 6.60 9.02 -65.58
N LEU A 119 5.66 8.29 -65.00
CA LEU A 119 5.73 6.83 -64.92
C LEU A 119 5.35 6.18 -66.26
N GLU A 120 6.32 5.58 -66.95
CA GLU A 120 6.15 4.89 -68.22
C GLU A 120 6.80 3.50 -68.17
N ASP A 121 6.03 2.45 -68.48
CA ASP A 121 6.50 1.07 -68.54
C ASP A 121 7.32 0.60 -67.31
N GLY A 122 6.93 1.05 -66.11
CA GLY A 122 7.59 0.71 -64.84
C GLY A 122 8.86 1.51 -64.57
N ARG A 123 9.00 2.69 -65.17
CA ARG A 123 10.15 3.59 -65.05
C ARG A 123 9.71 5.03 -64.88
N TYR A 124 10.45 5.81 -64.11
CA TYR A 124 10.31 7.26 -64.15
C TYR A 124 11.12 7.81 -65.31
N VAL A 125 10.48 8.50 -66.25
CA VAL A 125 11.07 9.00 -67.49
C VAL A 125 10.99 10.52 -67.52
N ALA A 126 12.09 11.20 -67.81
CA ALA A 126 12.17 12.65 -67.90
C ALA A 126 13.03 13.11 -69.09
N GLU A 127 12.76 14.32 -69.58
CA GLU A 127 13.65 15.02 -70.52
C GLU A 127 14.52 16.01 -69.74
N VAL A 128 15.83 16.01 -70.02
CA VAL A 128 16.81 16.92 -69.43
C VAL A 128 17.60 17.66 -70.49
N SER A 129 18.07 18.86 -70.17
CA SER A 129 18.84 19.73 -71.08
C SER A 129 20.35 19.69 -70.84
N HIS A 130 20.82 18.91 -69.86
CA HIS A 130 22.24 18.69 -69.62
C HIS A 130 22.48 17.37 -68.86
N PHE A 131 23.75 17.00 -68.71
CA PHE A 131 24.19 15.90 -67.86
C PHE A 131 24.98 16.40 -66.66
N SER A 132 24.54 15.95 -65.47
CA SER A 132 25.17 16.18 -64.17
C SER A 132 24.72 15.07 -63.20
N TYR A 133 24.61 15.38 -61.90
CA TYR A 133 23.89 14.54 -60.95
C TYR A 133 22.39 14.81 -61.08
N TRP A 134 21.62 13.74 -61.22
CA TRP A 134 20.17 13.76 -61.37
C TRP A 134 19.49 12.99 -60.25
N ASN A 135 18.45 13.57 -59.68
CA ASN A 135 17.65 12.94 -58.63
C ASN A 135 16.15 13.03 -58.95
N PHE A 136 15.41 11.96 -58.65
CA PHE A 136 13.98 11.84 -58.88
C PHE A 136 13.29 11.80 -57.52
N ASP A 137 12.65 12.90 -57.14
CA ASP A 137 12.24 13.10 -55.76
C ASP A 137 10.76 13.45 -55.59
N TRP A 138 10.30 13.21 -54.37
CA TRP A 138 9.13 13.85 -53.78
C TRP A 138 9.53 15.08 -52.97
N GLU A 139 8.94 16.22 -53.30
CA GLU A 139 9.10 17.45 -52.52
C GLU A 139 8.43 17.35 -51.13
N LYS A 140 9.13 17.85 -50.10
CA LYS A 140 8.71 17.98 -48.70
C LYS A 140 8.86 19.43 -48.27
N SER A 141 7.75 20.16 -48.23
CA SER A 141 7.76 21.61 -48.01
C SER A 141 7.76 22.06 -46.54
N ASN A 142 7.56 21.17 -45.55
CA ASN A 142 7.58 21.53 -44.11
C ASN A 142 7.54 20.29 -43.18
N PRO A 143 8.67 19.72 -42.73
CA PRO A 143 8.68 18.58 -41.80
C PRO A 143 8.60 18.99 -40.31
N ALA A 144 8.27 18.04 -39.42
CA ALA A 144 8.41 18.22 -37.97
C ALA A 144 9.80 17.75 -37.48
N CYS A 145 10.18 18.15 -36.27
CA CYS A 145 11.44 17.74 -35.63
C CYS A 145 11.32 17.60 -34.11
N ILE A 146 12.26 16.88 -33.51
CA ILE A 146 12.46 16.75 -32.07
C ILE A 146 13.90 17.15 -31.74
N LYS A 147 14.08 18.15 -30.89
CA LYS A 147 15.37 18.51 -30.30
C LYS A 147 15.77 17.47 -29.26
N LEU A 148 17.02 17.02 -29.27
CA LEU A 148 17.62 16.14 -28.27
C LEU A 148 18.60 16.96 -27.43
N ASP A 149 18.30 17.13 -26.15
CA ASP A 149 19.12 17.89 -25.21
C ASP A 149 19.76 16.93 -24.21
N VAL A 150 21.06 16.70 -24.32
CA VAL A 150 21.80 15.69 -23.58
C VAL A 150 22.68 16.36 -22.53
N GLU A 151 22.57 15.87 -21.30
CA GLU A 151 23.38 16.34 -20.19
C GLU A 151 24.89 16.20 -20.53
N PRO A 152 25.69 17.28 -20.43
CA PRO A 152 27.08 17.29 -20.90
C PRO A 152 27.99 16.23 -20.27
N ASP A 153 27.89 15.98 -18.96
CA ASP A 153 28.73 15.01 -18.26
C ASP A 153 28.37 13.57 -18.66
N TYR A 154 27.07 13.30 -18.84
CA TYR A 154 26.56 12.03 -19.33
C TYR A 154 27.05 11.73 -20.74
N LEU A 155 26.96 12.73 -21.63
CA LEU A 155 27.49 12.61 -22.97
C LEU A 155 29.00 12.39 -22.96
N ALA A 156 29.76 13.14 -22.16
CA ALA A 156 31.21 13.00 -22.07
C ALA A 156 31.64 11.58 -21.66
N ALA A 157 30.88 10.93 -20.78
CA ALA A 157 31.13 9.56 -20.34
C ALA A 157 30.74 8.48 -21.38
N ASN A 158 29.83 8.80 -22.32
CA ASN A 158 29.21 7.82 -23.22
C ASN A 158 29.35 8.16 -24.71
N LYS A 159 30.22 9.10 -25.11
CA LYS A 159 30.35 9.58 -26.50
C LYS A 159 31.05 8.55 -27.43
N PRO A 160 30.48 8.21 -28.61
CA PRO A 160 29.15 8.60 -29.09
C PRO A 160 28.03 7.87 -28.35
N LEU A 161 27.03 8.62 -27.88
CA LEU A 161 25.89 8.06 -27.17
C LEU A 161 24.91 7.50 -28.20
N GLN A 162 24.74 6.18 -28.20
CA GLN A 162 23.87 5.49 -29.14
C GLN A 162 22.41 5.55 -28.69
N VAL A 163 21.58 6.22 -29.49
CA VAL A 163 20.15 6.38 -29.27
C VAL A 163 19.38 5.77 -30.45
N ARG A 164 18.38 4.95 -30.16
CA ARG A 164 17.44 4.43 -31.17
C ARG A 164 16.07 5.05 -30.98
N ALA A 165 15.56 5.66 -32.03
CA ALA A 165 14.22 6.24 -32.09
C ALA A 165 13.32 5.35 -32.98
N ILE A 166 12.24 4.81 -32.42
CA ILE A 166 11.23 4.02 -33.15
C ILE A 166 9.97 4.87 -33.33
N LEU A 167 9.74 5.33 -34.55
CA LEU A 167 8.57 6.10 -34.94
C LEU A 167 7.39 5.15 -35.13
N GLN A 168 6.28 5.38 -34.45
CA GLN A 168 5.06 4.57 -34.52
C GLN A 168 4.24 4.88 -35.79
N THR A 169 4.88 4.84 -36.96
CA THR A 169 4.27 4.97 -38.28
C THR A 169 3.76 3.61 -38.80
N THR A 170 3.07 3.61 -39.94
CA THR A 170 2.69 2.37 -40.65
C THR A 170 3.26 2.42 -42.08
N PRO A 171 4.30 1.64 -42.40
CA PRO A 171 5.05 0.73 -41.51
C PRO A 171 5.87 1.49 -40.44
N VAL A 172 6.25 0.80 -39.37
CA VAL A 172 7.07 1.36 -38.28
C VAL A 172 8.44 1.73 -38.83
N SER A 173 8.89 2.96 -38.57
CA SER A 173 10.20 3.45 -38.98
C SER A 173 11.17 3.47 -37.80
N VAL A 174 12.43 3.10 -38.02
CA VAL A 174 13.49 3.08 -37.00
C VAL A 174 14.63 4.00 -37.42
N ARG A 175 15.13 4.81 -36.49
CA ARG A 175 16.30 5.68 -36.66
C ARG A 175 17.32 5.38 -35.57
N ASN A 176 18.56 5.12 -35.94
CA ASN A 176 19.67 5.00 -35.00
C ASN A 176 20.52 6.27 -35.11
N LEU A 177 20.91 6.83 -33.96
CA LEU A 177 21.60 8.11 -33.82
C LEU A 177 22.86 7.90 -32.99
N ASP A 178 23.99 8.39 -33.49
CA ASP A 178 25.24 8.50 -32.74
C ASP A 178 25.39 9.94 -32.25
N ILE A 179 24.97 10.19 -31.01
CA ILE A 179 24.98 11.54 -30.43
C ILE A 179 26.41 11.88 -29.99
N THR A 180 26.97 12.91 -30.61
CA THR A 180 28.31 13.44 -30.28
C THR A 180 28.29 14.77 -29.55
N ASP A 181 27.18 15.49 -29.59
CA ASP A 181 27.11 16.87 -29.08
C ASP A 181 25.95 17.03 -28.09
N PRO A 182 26.08 17.93 -27.08
CA PRO A 182 25.06 18.08 -26.03
C PRO A 182 23.68 18.45 -26.58
N VAL A 183 23.62 19.09 -27.76
CA VAL A 183 22.37 19.43 -28.41
C VAL A 183 22.38 18.83 -29.82
N ASN A 184 21.41 17.96 -30.09
CA ASN A 184 21.20 17.24 -31.34
C ASN A 184 19.76 17.42 -31.82
N VAL A 185 19.45 16.95 -33.02
CA VAL A 185 18.09 17.06 -33.57
C VAL A 185 17.73 15.82 -34.39
N LEU A 186 16.50 15.34 -34.18
CA LEU A 186 15.84 14.37 -35.05
C LEU A 186 14.87 15.13 -35.95
N ILE A 187 15.20 15.26 -37.23
CA ILE A 187 14.43 15.99 -38.24
C ILE A 187 13.66 15.04 -39.17
N ASN A 188 12.90 15.61 -40.10
CA ASN A 188 12.15 14.86 -41.12
C ASN A 188 11.11 13.90 -40.53
N LEU A 189 10.45 14.33 -39.46
CA LEU A 189 9.40 13.57 -38.80
C LEU A 189 8.03 13.94 -39.36
N PRO A 190 7.10 12.97 -39.51
CA PRO A 190 5.69 13.32 -39.71
C PRO A 190 5.18 14.04 -38.47
N GLU A 191 4.20 14.93 -38.62
CA GLU A 191 3.61 15.63 -37.47
C GLU A 191 2.84 14.68 -36.55
N ASN A 192 2.78 15.01 -35.26
CA ASN A 192 1.97 14.32 -34.25
C ASN A 192 2.20 12.80 -34.20
N THR A 193 3.43 12.36 -34.47
CA THR A 193 3.81 10.94 -34.53
C THR A 193 4.55 10.55 -33.27
N GLU A 194 4.07 9.53 -32.56
CA GLU A 194 4.74 9.00 -31.38
C GLU A 194 6.10 8.39 -31.76
N VAL A 195 7.15 8.76 -31.02
CA VAL A 195 8.51 8.25 -31.17
C VAL A 195 8.96 7.69 -29.82
N LYS A 196 9.37 6.42 -29.80
CA LYS A 196 9.91 5.74 -28.61
C LYS A 196 11.43 5.76 -28.67
N PHE A 197 12.06 6.30 -27.64
CA PHE A 197 13.52 6.45 -27.55
C PHE A 197 14.12 5.40 -26.64
N TYR A 198 15.15 4.74 -27.12
CA TYR A 198 15.91 3.70 -26.44
C TYR A 198 17.39 4.05 -26.44
N MET A 199 18.14 3.54 -25.48
CA MET A 199 19.55 3.91 -25.29
C MET A 199 20.39 2.66 -25.05
N ALA A 200 21.55 2.58 -25.68
CA ALA A 200 22.45 1.46 -25.44
C ALA A 200 22.89 1.37 -23.96
N PRO A 201 23.16 0.16 -23.44
CA PRO A 201 23.03 -1.14 -24.10
C PRO A 201 21.61 -1.72 -24.06
N ASP A 202 20.69 -1.11 -23.30
CA ASP A 202 19.36 -1.65 -23.06
C ASP A 202 18.31 -1.08 -24.02
N TYR A 203 17.96 -1.89 -25.03
CA TYR A 203 16.90 -1.57 -25.99
C TYR A 203 15.55 -2.24 -25.63
N ALA A 204 15.40 -2.82 -24.44
CA ALA A 204 14.17 -3.52 -24.05
C ALA A 204 13.05 -2.56 -23.64
N VAL A 205 13.39 -1.46 -22.94
CA VAL A 205 12.43 -0.49 -22.42
C VAL A 205 12.79 0.90 -22.93
N PRO A 206 11.85 1.67 -23.52
CA PRO A 206 12.14 3.03 -23.92
C PRO A 206 12.34 3.91 -22.67
N PHE A 207 13.39 4.74 -22.67
CA PHE A 207 13.63 5.69 -21.59
C PHE A 207 12.73 6.93 -21.69
N GLU A 208 12.24 7.23 -22.89
CA GLU A 208 11.31 8.34 -23.14
C GLU A 208 10.40 7.99 -24.33
N THR A 209 9.15 8.47 -24.30
CA THR A 209 8.25 8.44 -25.45
C THR A 209 7.77 9.85 -25.73
N LYS A 210 8.03 10.36 -26.93
CA LYS A 210 7.71 11.73 -27.31
C LYS A 210 7.06 11.75 -28.68
N SER A 211 5.96 12.51 -28.81
CA SER A 211 5.42 12.78 -30.14
C SER A 211 6.21 13.89 -30.82
N SER A 212 6.49 13.74 -32.11
CA SER A 212 6.79 14.90 -32.94
C SER A 212 5.59 15.85 -32.88
N SER A 213 5.85 17.13 -32.68
CA SER A 213 4.81 18.16 -32.62
C SER A 213 4.33 18.57 -34.01
N THR A 214 3.63 19.70 -34.12
CA THR A 214 3.42 20.38 -35.39
C THR A 214 4.74 20.75 -36.05
N ARG A 215 4.67 20.95 -37.37
CA ARG A 215 5.71 21.57 -38.20
C ARG A 215 6.46 22.69 -37.48
N TRP A 216 7.79 22.72 -37.62
CA TRP A 216 8.61 23.77 -37.01
C TRP A 216 8.64 25.06 -37.84
N GLY A 217 8.09 25.03 -39.06
CA GLY A 217 7.78 26.23 -39.83
C GLY A 217 8.88 26.68 -40.80
N GLY A 218 9.98 25.92 -40.90
CA GLY A 218 11.03 26.11 -41.90
C GLY A 218 11.25 24.87 -42.77
N VAL A 219 12.27 24.96 -43.62
CA VAL A 219 12.68 23.92 -44.57
C VAL A 219 14.03 23.35 -44.14
N GLY A 220 14.26 22.06 -44.38
CA GLY A 220 15.52 21.39 -44.03
C GLY A 220 15.75 21.21 -42.52
N THR A 221 16.99 21.46 -42.08
CA THR A 221 17.42 21.33 -40.67
C THR A 221 17.19 22.65 -39.91
N PRO A 222 16.51 22.64 -38.75
CA PRO A 222 16.38 23.83 -37.90
C PRO A 222 17.73 24.46 -37.56
N ALA A 223 17.77 25.77 -37.34
CA ALA A 223 19.01 26.45 -36.98
C ALA A 223 19.49 25.99 -35.59
N TYR A 224 20.78 25.63 -35.45
CA TYR A 224 21.36 25.31 -34.14
C TYR A 224 21.18 26.51 -33.18
N PRO A 225 20.71 26.31 -31.93
CA PRO A 225 20.65 25.05 -31.17
C PRO A 225 19.30 24.29 -31.28
N TYR A 226 18.63 24.38 -32.43
CA TYR A 226 17.40 23.66 -32.79
C TYR A 226 16.18 24.05 -31.95
N ASP A 227 16.15 25.29 -31.46
CA ASP A 227 15.07 25.80 -30.62
C ASP A 227 13.74 25.96 -31.36
N ASP A 228 13.78 25.99 -32.71
CA ASP A 228 12.56 26.02 -33.53
C ASP A 228 11.80 24.68 -33.49
N CYS A 229 12.43 23.59 -33.04
CA CYS A 229 11.72 22.35 -32.80
C CYS A 229 10.72 22.52 -31.65
N ASN A 230 9.45 22.38 -31.98
CA ASN A 230 8.34 22.47 -31.02
C ASN A 230 8.27 21.28 -30.03
N SER A 231 9.24 20.36 -30.07
CA SER A 231 9.37 19.23 -29.16
C SER A 231 10.83 19.02 -28.76
N THR A 232 11.06 18.75 -27.47
CA THR A 232 12.37 18.43 -26.90
C THR A 232 12.31 17.14 -26.10
N VAL A 233 13.33 16.30 -26.26
CA VAL A 233 13.65 15.16 -25.39
C VAL A 233 14.93 15.49 -24.64
N THR A 234 14.88 15.44 -23.32
CA THR A 234 16.06 15.63 -22.47
C THR A 234 16.62 14.27 -22.08
N ILE A 235 17.91 14.05 -22.34
CA ILE A 235 18.63 12.82 -22.01
C ILE A 235 19.57 13.11 -20.85
N VAL A 236 19.29 12.50 -19.71
CA VAL A 236 20.08 12.63 -18.47
C VAL A 236 20.61 11.25 -18.06
N PRO A 237 21.62 11.17 -17.17
CA PRO A 237 22.03 9.89 -16.61
C PRO A 237 20.83 9.17 -15.97
N PRO A 238 20.68 7.84 -16.18
CA PRO A 238 19.68 7.08 -15.45
C PRO A 238 19.96 7.18 -13.95
N PRO A 239 18.92 7.25 -13.09
CA PRO A 239 19.09 7.24 -11.65
C PRO A 239 19.94 6.05 -11.20
N THR A 240 20.92 6.27 -10.33
CA THR A 240 21.77 5.18 -9.80
C THR A 240 21.15 4.48 -8.61
N THR A 241 19.99 4.95 -8.17
CA THR A 241 19.23 4.47 -7.02
C THR A 241 17.78 4.13 -7.40
N GLY A 242 17.13 3.36 -6.55
CA GLY A 242 15.70 3.15 -6.53
C GLY A 242 15.18 3.14 -5.09
N THR A 243 13.87 3.14 -4.93
CA THR A 243 13.20 3.12 -3.62
C THR A 243 12.75 1.70 -3.28
N LEU A 244 12.89 1.30 -2.02
CA LEU A 244 12.30 0.09 -1.45
C LEU A 244 11.38 0.49 -0.31
N GLN A 245 10.16 -0.04 -0.28
CA GLN A 245 9.20 0.23 0.79
C GLN A 245 8.28 -0.96 1.11
N GLY A 246 7.77 -0.95 2.33
CA GLY A 246 6.83 -1.96 2.82
C GLY A 246 6.19 -1.54 4.14
N VAL A 247 5.30 -2.40 4.63
CA VAL A 247 4.63 -2.25 5.93
C VAL A 247 4.90 -3.46 6.79
N LYS A 248 5.22 -3.19 8.05
CA LYS A 248 5.18 -4.16 9.14
C LYS A 248 3.80 -4.11 9.80
N PHE A 249 3.12 -5.24 9.88
CA PHE A 249 1.77 -5.31 10.45
C PHE A 249 1.60 -6.46 11.44
N GLN A 250 0.59 -6.31 12.30
CA GLN A 250 0.10 -7.36 13.18
C GLN A 250 -0.89 -8.22 12.42
N ASP A 251 -0.49 -9.45 12.10
CA ASP A 251 -1.34 -10.46 11.48
C ASP A 251 -2.25 -11.05 12.55
N THR A 252 -3.37 -10.39 12.85
CA THR A 252 -4.26 -10.68 13.97
C THR A 252 -4.94 -12.04 13.86
N ASN A 253 -5.15 -12.52 12.63
CA ASN A 253 -5.82 -13.78 12.35
C ASN A 253 -4.84 -14.92 11.95
N ASN A 254 -3.54 -14.63 11.93
CA ASN A 254 -2.44 -15.55 11.65
C ASN A 254 -2.55 -16.22 10.26
N ASN A 255 -3.00 -15.47 9.24
CA ASN A 255 -3.19 -15.98 7.88
C ASN A 255 -2.00 -15.68 6.93
N GLY A 256 -1.04 -14.86 7.35
CA GLY A 256 0.13 -14.45 6.58
C GLY A 256 -0.15 -13.40 5.50
N VAL A 257 -1.27 -12.68 5.57
CA VAL A 257 -1.71 -11.68 4.60
C VAL A 257 -2.14 -10.42 5.34
N LYS A 258 -1.74 -9.24 4.84
CA LYS A 258 -2.17 -7.97 5.42
C LYS A 258 -3.64 -7.69 5.08
N ASP A 259 -4.51 -7.86 6.06
CA ASP A 259 -5.93 -7.52 5.92
C ASP A 259 -6.18 -6.02 6.19
N ALA A 260 -7.37 -5.52 5.84
CA ALA A 260 -7.69 -4.09 5.91
C ALA A 260 -7.73 -3.55 7.35
N ASP A 261 -8.10 -4.39 8.31
CA ASP A 261 -8.29 -4.03 9.72
C ASP A 261 -7.03 -4.32 10.57
N GLU A 262 -5.94 -4.73 9.94
CA GLU A 262 -4.71 -5.11 10.65
C GLU A 262 -3.78 -3.93 10.88
N PRO A 263 -3.42 -3.65 12.14
CA PRO A 263 -2.65 -2.47 12.48
C PRO A 263 -1.18 -2.63 12.07
N GLY A 264 -0.54 -1.51 11.76
CA GLY A 264 0.91 -1.45 11.59
C GLY A 264 1.63 -1.61 12.92
N LEU A 265 2.85 -2.17 12.91
CA LEU A 265 3.67 -2.31 14.11
C LEU A 265 4.86 -1.33 14.10
N PRO A 266 4.91 -0.37 15.03
CA PRO A 266 6.00 0.61 15.14
C PRO A 266 7.32 0.06 15.64
N GLY A 267 8.41 0.76 15.32
CA GLY A 267 9.68 0.54 15.99
C GLY A 267 10.35 -0.80 15.66
N TRP A 268 9.88 -1.52 14.64
CA TRP A 268 10.50 -2.75 14.17
C TRP A 268 11.72 -2.44 13.31
N THR A 269 12.84 -3.10 13.61
CA THR A 269 14.05 -2.97 12.81
C THR A 269 13.95 -3.87 11.58
N ILE A 270 14.09 -3.29 10.40
CA ILE A 270 14.23 -3.98 9.12
C ILE A 270 15.69 -3.92 8.69
N GLU A 271 16.31 -5.08 8.50
CA GLU A 271 17.65 -5.26 7.97
C GLU A 271 17.62 -5.47 6.45
N ILE A 272 18.42 -4.69 5.73
CA ILE A 272 18.54 -4.74 4.28
C ILE A 272 20.00 -4.99 3.94
N ARG A 273 20.29 -6.13 3.33
CA ARG A 273 21.64 -6.57 2.98
C ARG A 273 21.83 -6.60 1.48
N ASP A 274 22.88 -5.95 1.00
CA ASP A 274 23.28 -6.05 -0.41
C ASP A 274 23.98 -7.40 -0.70
N ALA A 275 24.28 -7.65 -1.98
CA ALA A 275 24.97 -8.87 -2.41
C ALA A 275 26.40 -9.03 -1.84
N ALA A 276 27.03 -7.94 -1.38
CA ALA A 276 28.33 -7.96 -0.72
C ALA A 276 28.22 -8.17 0.81
N GLY A 277 27.00 -8.17 1.36
CA GLY A 277 26.71 -8.31 2.78
C GLY A 277 26.71 -6.99 3.57
N ALA A 278 26.81 -5.83 2.90
CA ALA A 278 26.69 -4.54 3.57
C ALA A 278 25.27 -4.37 4.11
N LEU A 279 25.16 -3.89 5.36
CA LEU A 279 23.91 -3.79 6.09
C LEU A 279 23.44 -2.33 6.16
N THR A 280 22.20 -2.12 5.74
CA THR A 280 21.40 -0.92 6.02
C THR A 280 20.25 -1.31 6.93
N THR A 281 19.92 -0.50 7.93
CA THR A 281 18.78 -0.73 8.82
C THR A 281 17.77 0.41 8.72
N MET A 282 16.51 0.05 8.80
CA MET A 282 15.37 0.97 8.93
C MET A 282 14.57 0.62 10.17
N VAL A 283 13.86 1.61 10.71
CA VAL A 283 12.91 1.41 11.81
C VAL A 283 11.53 1.81 11.29
N THR A 284 10.52 0.98 11.51
CA THR A 284 9.16 1.26 11.07
C THR A 284 8.56 2.44 11.83
N ASP A 285 7.79 3.25 11.13
CA ASP A 285 7.05 4.37 11.72
C ASP A 285 5.81 3.90 12.52
N ASP A 286 5.03 4.85 13.02
CA ASP A 286 3.85 4.58 13.86
C ASP A 286 2.70 3.86 13.13
N ALA A 287 2.72 3.86 11.79
CA ALA A 287 1.82 3.09 10.95
C ALA A 287 2.45 1.77 10.46
N GLY A 288 3.62 1.41 10.99
CA GLY A 288 4.40 0.25 10.57
C GLY A 288 5.10 0.40 9.22
N PHE A 289 5.05 1.57 8.59
CA PHE A 289 5.62 1.79 7.26
C PHE A 289 7.13 2.03 7.35
N TYR A 290 7.86 1.59 6.32
CA TYR A 290 9.27 1.91 6.15
C TYR A 290 9.61 2.10 4.67
N GLN A 291 10.54 3.02 4.42
CA GLN A 291 11.01 3.33 3.07
C GLN A 291 12.50 3.69 3.10
N VAL A 292 13.24 3.22 2.10
CA VAL A 292 14.65 3.56 1.93
C VAL A 292 15.01 3.71 0.46
N GLU A 293 15.90 4.65 0.17
CA GLU A 293 16.53 4.79 -1.15
C GLU A 293 17.85 4.00 -1.16
N LEU A 294 18.02 3.13 -2.14
CA LEU A 294 19.15 2.20 -2.26
C LEU A 294 19.74 2.27 -3.66
N PRO A 295 21.05 2.04 -3.83
CA PRO A 295 21.64 1.80 -5.14
C PRO A 295 20.91 0.69 -5.91
N VAL A 296 20.92 0.77 -7.24
CA VAL A 296 20.40 -0.31 -8.10
C VAL A 296 21.16 -1.61 -7.80
N GLY A 297 20.42 -2.68 -7.53
CA GLY A 297 21.02 -3.95 -7.12
C GLY A 297 20.03 -4.93 -6.54
N ASN A 298 20.54 -6.09 -6.14
CA ASN A 298 19.74 -7.13 -5.46
C ASN A 298 20.02 -7.10 -3.96
N TYR A 299 18.95 -7.19 -3.18
CA TYR A 299 18.95 -7.09 -1.73
C TYR A 299 18.20 -8.25 -1.09
N THR A 300 18.68 -8.66 0.08
CA THR A 300 17.93 -9.51 1.02
C THR A 300 17.39 -8.64 2.14
N VAL A 301 16.09 -8.67 2.36
CA VAL A 301 15.41 -7.86 3.38
C VAL A 301 14.80 -8.76 4.43
N SER A 302 15.09 -8.53 5.70
CA SER A 302 14.59 -9.31 6.83
C SER A 302 14.22 -8.42 8.00
N GLU A 303 13.26 -8.83 8.81
CA GLU A 303 13.01 -8.20 10.11
C GLU A 303 13.94 -8.72 11.20
N VAL A 304 14.12 -7.93 12.25
CA VAL A 304 14.65 -8.40 13.53
C VAL A 304 13.49 -8.90 14.38
N GLN A 305 13.44 -10.21 14.64
CA GLN A 305 12.41 -10.85 15.44
C GLN A 305 12.36 -10.27 16.86
N GLN A 306 11.16 -9.98 17.36
CA GLN A 306 10.91 -9.59 18.74
C GLN A 306 10.29 -10.75 19.53
N ASP A 307 10.54 -10.76 20.85
CA ASP A 307 10.01 -11.78 21.77
C ASP A 307 8.47 -11.73 21.80
N GLY A 308 7.83 -12.90 21.92
CA GLY A 308 6.36 -13.02 21.94
C GLY A 308 5.69 -12.96 20.56
N TRP A 309 6.39 -12.48 19.54
CA TRP A 309 5.90 -12.42 18.17
C TRP A 309 6.35 -13.63 17.34
N THR A 310 5.56 -14.00 16.33
CA THR A 310 5.93 -14.99 15.32
C THR A 310 5.74 -14.39 13.93
N GLN A 311 6.79 -14.40 13.11
CA GLN A 311 6.69 -13.94 11.73
C GLN A 311 5.82 -14.88 10.87
N THR A 312 4.79 -14.32 10.24
CA THR A 312 3.85 -15.00 9.36
C THR A 312 4.04 -14.60 7.89
N LEU A 313 4.58 -13.41 7.62
CA LEU A 313 4.96 -12.95 6.28
C LEU A 313 6.38 -12.34 6.27
N PRO A 314 7.27 -12.75 5.36
CA PRO A 314 7.21 -13.99 4.58
C PRO A 314 7.08 -15.25 5.46
N ALA A 315 6.35 -16.25 4.95
CA ALA A 315 6.10 -17.48 5.68
C ALA A 315 7.39 -18.22 6.08
N GLY A 316 7.38 -18.82 7.26
CA GLY A 316 8.51 -19.60 7.78
C GLY A 316 9.69 -18.76 8.27
N GLY A 317 9.47 -17.47 8.58
CA GLY A 317 10.53 -16.55 9.03
C GLY A 317 11.52 -16.20 7.93
N ALA A 318 11.07 -16.21 6.68
CA ALA A 318 11.94 -15.97 5.53
C ALA A 318 12.20 -14.47 5.31
N ALA A 319 13.31 -14.19 4.64
CA ALA A 319 13.65 -12.87 4.12
C ALA A 319 13.07 -12.67 2.71
N HIS A 320 12.78 -11.43 2.34
CA HIS A 320 12.47 -11.05 0.97
C HIS A 320 13.75 -10.97 0.12
N SER A 321 13.68 -11.41 -1.13
CA SER A 321 14.72 -11.15 -2.14
C SER A 321 14.19 -10.11 -3.12
N VAL A 322 14.81 -8.93 -3.15
CA VAL A 322 14.30 -7.75 -3.87
C VAL A 322 15.33 -7.25 -4.87
N SER A 323 14.89 -6.91 -6.08
CA SER A 323 15.72 -6.24 -7.08
C SER A 323 15.31 -4.77 -7.18
N VAL A 324 16.15 -3.87 -6.71
CA VAL A 324 15.96 -2.42 -6.80
C VAL A 324 16.41 -1.97 -8.19
N GLN A 325 15.51 -1.33 -8.93
CA GLN A 325 15.72 -0.86 -10.30
C GLN A 325 15.87 0.67 -10.34
N SER A 326 16.56 1.17 -11.36
CA SER A 326 16.84 2.60 -11.56
C SER A 326 15.55 3.43 -11.55
N GLY A 327 15.45 4.38 -10.61
CA GLY A 327 14.33 5.30 -10.47
C GLY A 327 12.99 4.66 -10.08
N ALA A 328 12.94 3.34 -9.92
CA ALA A 328 11.72 2.61 -9.63
C ALA A 328 11.51 2.44 -8.12
N THR A 329 10.26 2.15 -7.74
CA THR A 329 9.90 1.78 -6.36
C THR A 329 9.57 0.29 -6.29
N ALA A 330 10.32 -0.46 -5.49
CA ALA A 330 9.98 -1.82 -5.08
C ALA A 330 8.97 -1.75 -3.91
N ASN A 331 7.74 -2.14 -4.20
CA ASN A 331 6.60 -2.08 -3.27
C ASN A 331 6.31 -3.44 -2.63
N ASN A 332 5.46 -3.43 -1.60
CA ASN A 332 4.91 -4.62 -0.93
C ASN A 332 5.99 -5.55 -0.37
N ILE A 333 7.09 -4.97 0.12
CA ILE A 333 8.10 -5.70 0.88
C ILE A 333 7.60 -5.80 2.32
N ASP A 334 6.46 -6.45 2.51
CA ASP A 334 5.72 -6.39 3.77
C ASP A 334 6.14 -7.50 4.73
N PHE A 335 6.06 -7.21 6.03
CA PHE A 335 6.31 -8.16 7.09
C PHE A 335 5.10 -8.27 8.01
N GLY A 336 4.63 -9.48 8.25
CA GLY A 336 3.45 -9.74 9.09
C GLY A 336 3.87 -10.59 10.27
N ASN A 337 3.47 -10.21 11.48
CA ASN A 337 3.69 -11.02 12.67
C ASN A 337 2.42 -11.22 13.49
N TYR A 338 2.26 -12.44 13.98
CA TYR A 338 1.18 -12.81 14.89
C TYR A 338 1.68 -12.77 16.35
N TYR A 339 0.81 -12.27 17.24
CA TYR A 339 1.00 -12.30 18.68
C TYR A 339 0.01 -13.31 19.29
N ALA A 340 0.51 -14.38 19.92
CA ALA A 340 -0.33 -15.48 20.36
C ALA A 340 -1.15 -15.18 21.63
N ASN A 341 -0.67 -14.24 22.46
CA ASN A 341 -1.25 -13.93 23.76
C ASN A 341 -2.03 -12.61 23.70
N VAL A 342 -3.16 -12.58 22.99
CA VAL A 342 -4.04 -11.40 22.96
C VAL A 342 -4.95 -11.42 24.19
N CYS A 343 -4.89 -10.38 25.02
CA CYS A 343 -5.60 -10.27 26.29
C CYS A 343 -7.05 -9.80 26.12
N GLN A 344 -7.23 -8.64 25.50
CA GLN A 344 -8.46 -7.86 25.24
C GLN A 344 -8.02 -6.43 24.88
N PRO A 345 -8.91 -5.53 24.42
CA PRO A 345 -8.57 -4.12 24.27
C PRO A 345 -7.89 -3.57 25.53
N LEU A 346 -6.87 -2.72 25.37
CA LEU A 346 -6.10 -2.17 26.49
C LEU A 346 -6.28 -0.67 26.62
N ASP A 347 -6.53 -0.19 27.82
CA ASP A 347 -6.38 1.23 28.17
C ASP A 347 -5.21 1.34 29.14
N VAL A 348 -4.16 2.05 28.75
CA VAL A 348 -2.94 2.18 29.54
C VAL A 348 -2.64 3.65 29.79
N VAL A 349 -2.57 4.04 31.05
CA VAL A 349 -2.08 5.36 31.47
C VAL A 349 -0.76 5.17 32.19
N PHE A 350 0.30 5.73 31.63
CA PHE A 350 1.59 5.83 32.31
C PHE A 350 1.53 6.96 33.32
N VAL A 351 1.81 6.67 34.60
CA VAL A 351 1.90 7.65 35.68
C VAL A 351 3.33 7.61 36.22
N ILE A 352 4.17 8.52 35.72
CA ILE A 352 5.63 8.44 35.91
C ILE A 352 6.13 9.59 36.77
N ASP A 353 6.77 9.24 37.88
CA ASP A 353 7.58 10.16 38.69
C ASP A 353 8.78 10.66 37.87
N VAL A 354 8.90 11.98 37.73
CA VAL A 354 9.97 12.64 36.95
C VAL A 354 10.99 13.37 37.82
N THR A 355 11.03 13.08 39.11
CA THR A 355 12.04 13.62 40.02
C THR A 355 13.46 13.16 39.66
N ALA A 356 14.46 13.86 40.20
CA ALA A 356 15.87 13.59 39.90
C ALA A 356 16.31 12.15 40.22
N SER A 357 15.72 11.49 41.22
CA SER A 357 16.00 10.07 41.57
C SER A 357 15.58 9.09 40.48
N MET A 358 14.60 9.43 39.66
CA MET A 358 14.01 8.55 38.66
C MET A 358 14.81 8.50 37.34
N GLY A 359 15.93 9.21 37.25
CA GLY A 359 16.77 9.29 36.05
C GLY A 359 17.08 7.95 35.37
N PRO A 360 17.64 6.95 36.07
CA PRO A 360 17.97 5.68 35.45
C PRO A 360 16.73 4.83 35.10
N ALA A 361 15.62 4.95 35.85
CA ALA A 361 14.36 4.29 35.53
C ALA A 361 13.75 4.83 34.23
N ILE A 362 13.66 6.16 34.10
CA ILE A 362 13.19 6.83 32.88
C ILE A 362 14.09 6.47 31.70
N ALA A 363 15.41 6.43 31.88
CA ALA A 363 16.33 6.02 30.84
C ALA A 363 16.11 4.56 30.38
N GLY A 364 15.79 3.66 31.31
CA GLY A 364 15.40 2.27 31.01
C GLY A 364 14.13 2.19 30.17
N VAL A 365 13.06 2.87 30.61
CA VAL A 365 11.77 2.93 29.89
C VAL A 365 11.97 3.47 28.47
N LYS A 366 12.74 4.55 28.29
CA LYS A 366 13.06 5.10 26.96
C LYS A 366 13.81 4.11 26.07
N GLY A 367 14.74 3.35 26.65
CA GLY A 367 15.56 2.39 25.91
C GLY A 367 14.76 1.26 25.25
N GLU A 368 13.62 0.90 25.85
CA GLU A 368 12.76 -0.20 25.38
C GLU A 368 11.33 0.27 25.00
N LEU A 369 11.11 1.58 24.88
CA LEU A 369 9.77 2.14 24.68
C LEU A 369 9.06 1.57 23.45
N ASN A 370 9.77 1.38 22.34
CA ASN A 370 9.20 0.76 21.15
C ASN A 370 8.74 -0.68 21.41
N THR A 371 9.51 -1.45 22.19
CA THR A 371 9.12 -2.81 22.58
C THR A 371 7.90 -2.80 23.48
N ILE A 372 7.83 -1.88 24.45
CA ILE A 372 6.65 -1.70 25.31
C ILE A 372 5.40 -1.39 24.46
N LEU A 373 5.50 -0.44 23.52
CA LEU A 373 4.38 -0.06 22.65
C LEU A 373 3.96 -1.20 21.72
N ASN A 374 4.92 -1.99 21.23
CA ASN A 374 4.62 -3.21 20.47
C ASN A 374 3.93 -4.25 21.34
N ASP A 375 4.38 -4.47 22.57
CA ASP A 375 3.73 -5.41 23.48
C ASP A 375 2.30 -4.98 23.81
N ILE A 376 2.03 -3.68 24.00
CA ILE A 376 0.67 -3.15 24.15
C ILE A 376 -0.16 -3.41 22.90
N SER A 377 0.35 -3.10 21.69
CA SER A 377 -0.37 -3.38 20.44
C SER A 377 -0.65 -4.88 20.29
N GLY A 378 0.35 -5.72 20.53
CA GLY A 378 0.26 -7.17 20.43
C GLY A 378 -0.79 -7.75 21.37
N ALA A 379 -0.66 -7.43 22.66
CA ALA A 379 -1.55 -7.90 23.71
C ALA A 379 -2.98 -7.37 23.57
N SER A 380 -3.19 -6.22 22.93
CA SER A 380 -4.53 -5.67 22.66
C SER A 380 -5.14 -6.09 21.32
N GLY A 381 -4.39 -6.79 20.47
CA GLY A 381 -4.84 -7.04 19.09
C GLY A 381 -4.90 -5.76 18.24
N GLY A 382 -4.17 -4.71 18.64
CA GLY A 382 -4.22 -3.37 18.04
C GLY A 382 -5.25 -2.42 18.65
N ASP A 383 -6.11 -2.90 19.55
CA ASP A 383 -7.19 -2.10 20.11
C ASP A 383 -6.82 -1.47 21.45
N TYR A 384 -6.05 -0.38 21.43
CA TYR A 384 -5.57 0.28 22.63
C TYR A 384 -5.80 1.79 22.69
N GLN A 385 -5.88 2.32 23.91
CA GLN A 385 -5.76 3.75 24.22
C GLN A 385 -4.54 3.98 25.11
N LEU A 386 -3.85 5.10 24.89
CA LEU A 386 -2.68 5.49 25.69
C LEU A 386 -2.91 6.88 26.29
N GLY A 387 -2.48 7.04 27.54
CA GLY A 387 -2.36 8.33 28.22
C GLY A 387 -1.04 8.42 28.99
N LEU A 388 -0.63 9.64 29.29
CA LEU A 388 0.60 9.93 30.02
C LEU A 388 0.40 11.09 30.99
N VAL A 389 0.59 10.77 32.27
CA VAL A 389 0.68 11.74 33.35
C VAL A 389 2.05 11.61 34.00
N THR A 390 2.71 12.74 34.25
CA THR A 390 3.94 12.77 35.01
C THR A 390 3.82 13.65 36.22
N PHE A 391 4.67 13.43 37.22
CA PHE A 391 4.61 14.21 38.43
C PHE A 391 5.94 14.41 39.13
N ASN A 392 5.99 15.52 39.85
CA ASN A 392 6.92 15.86 40.92
C ASN A 392 6.07 16.52 42.02
N ASP A 393 6.46 17.68 42.55
CA ASP A 393 5.58 18.55 43.38
C ASP A 393 4.32 19.06 42.63
N ASN A 394 4.23 18.84 41.31
CA ASN A 394 3.12 19.21 40.44
C ASN A 394 2.71 18.03 39.56
N VAL A 395 1.49 18.08 39.04
CA VAL A 395 0.95 17.09 38.10
C VAL A 395 0.99 17.65 36.68
N PHE A 396 1.47 16.86 35.71
CA PHE A 396 1.50 17.21 34.30
C PHE A 396 0.79 16.14 33.48
N VAL A 397 -0.36 16.48 32.93
CA VAL A 397 -1.03 15.66 31.92
C VAL A 397 -0.42 16.01 30.57
N LEU A 398 0.40 15.10 30.03
CA LEU A 398 1.08 15.29 28.75
C LEU A 398 0.27 14.71 27.60
N ASP A 399 -0.41 13.59 27.84
CA ASP A 399 -1.35 12.98 26.91
C ASP A 399 -2.59 12.52 27.68
N ASP A 400 -3.74 12.92 27.17
CA ASP A 400 -5.01 12.41 27.65
C ASP A 400 -5.19 10.93 27.26
N LEU A 401 -6.11 10.19 27.87
CA LEU A 401 -6.38 8.80 27.46
C LEU A 401 -7.22 8.78 26.17
N ALA A 402 -6.58 8.45 25.04
CA ALA A 402 -7.28 8.34 23.76
C ALA A 402 -6.67 7.29 22.80
N ALA A 403 -7.48 6.82 21.86
CA ALA A 403 -7.00 6.06 20.71
C ALA A 403 -6.17 6.96 19.79
N GLY A 404 -5.05 6.43 19.26
CA GLY A 404 -4.16 7.18 18.36
C GLY A 404 -3.06 8.00 19.03
N ASN A 405 -2.98 8.00 20.36
CA ASN A 405 -1.93 8.71 21.11
C ASN A 405 -0.55 8.01 21.09
N LEU A 406 -0.34 6.99 20.26
CA LEU A 406 0.94 6.28 20.20
C LEU A 406 2.09 7.23 19.87
N THR A 407 1.95 8.08 18.86
CA THR A 407 2.98 9.03 18.45
C THR A 407 3.28 10.04 19.56
N SER A 408 2.25 10.66 20.13
CA SER A 408 2.43 11.73 21.11
C SER A 408 2.98 11.20 22.43
N VAL A 409 2.47 10.08 22.95
CA VAL A 409 3.00 9.41 24.16
C VAL A 409 4.45 8.99 23.95
N LYS A 410 4.79 8.46 22.76
CA LYS A 410 6.16 8.08 22.43
C LYS A 410 7.10 9.29 22.41
N GLU A 411 6.69 10.40 21.82
CA GLU A 411 7.46 11.64 21.79
C GLU A 411 7.63 12.22 23.20
N HIS A 412 6.54 12.31 23.98
CA HIS A 412 6.57 12.84 25.33
C HIS A 412 7.42 11.98 26.28
N ILE A 413 7.27 10.64 26.29
CA ILE A 413 8.12 9.75 27.10
C ILE A 413 9.59 9.94 26.70
N ASN A 414 9.91 9.97 25.40
CA ASN A 414 11.28 10.20 24.94
C ASN A 414 11.83 11.57 25.33
N SER A 415 10.98 12.58 25.51
CA SER A 415 11.37 13.93 25.92
C SER A 415 11.58 14.08 27.43
N LEU A 416 11.05 13.17 28.26
CA LEU A 416 11.09 13.29 29.73
C LEU A 416 12.50 13.47 30.27
N THR A 417 12.70 14.44 31.15
CA THR A 417 13.94 14.61 31.88
C THR A 417 13.67 14.44 33.35
N ALA A 418 14.45 13.60 34.02
CA ALA A 418 14.45 13.54 35.48
C ALA A 418 14.99 14.86 36.04
N ASP A 419 14.11 15.70 36.56
CA ASP A 419 14.42 17.02 37.13
C ASP A 419 13.37 17.43 38.15
N GLY A 420 13.73 18.34 39.05
CA GLY A 420 12.84 18.83 40.10
C GLY A 420 12.72 17.93 41.34
N GLY A 421 11.74 18.29 42.19
CA GLY A 421 11.54 17.82 43.56
C GLY A 421 12.19 18.78 44.56
N VAL A 422 11.44 19.78 45.06
CA VAL A 422 11.87 20.64 46.18
C VAL A 422 11.03 20.41 47.43
N GLY A 423 10.84 19.17 47.79
CA GLY A 423 9.97 18.78 48.88
C GLY A 423 9.96 17.28 49.00
N TYR A 424 9.32 16.76 50.04
CA TYR A 424 8.96 15.35 50.15
C TYR A 424 7.65 15.32 50.94
N PRO A 425 6.58 14.63 50.50
CA PRO A 425 6.46 13.69 49.38
C PRO A 425 6.16 14.35 48.03
N GLU A 426 6.18 13.54 46.95
CA GLU A 426 5.83 13.95 45.58
C GLU A 426 4.34 13.70 45.28
N ALA A 427 3.77 14.42 44.30
CA ALA A 427 2.32 14.52 44.05
C ALA A 427 1.67 13.28 43.38
N SER A 428 2.03 12.07 43.80
CA SER A 428 1.49 10.81 43.23
C SER A 428 0.01 10.59 43.56
N ASP A 429 -0.47 10.99 44.73
CA ASP A 429 -1.90 10.91 45.08
C ASP A 429 -2.72 11.84 44.19
N GLU A 430 -2.21 13.05 43.99
CA GLU A 430 -2.84 14.05 43.12
C GLU A 430 -2.83 13.58 41.66
N SER A 431 -1.79 12.87 41.22
CA SER A 431 -1.72 12.28 39.88
C SER A 431 -2.73 11.14 39.69
N LEU A 432 -2.84 10.23 40.66
CA LEU A 432 -3.85 9.18 40.64
C LEU A 432 -5.26 9.77 40.70
N ASN A 433 -5.48 10.79 41.54
CA ASN A 433 -6.75 11.50 41.61
C ASN A 433 -7.13 12.13 40.25
N THR A 434 -6.17 12.73 39.54
CA THR A 434 -6.37 13.25 38.18
C THR A 434 -6.85 12.17 37.22
N VAL A 435 -6.14 11.04 37.18
CA VAL A 435 -6.42 9.95 36.23
C VAL A 435 -7.72 9.20 36.54
N LEU A 436 -8.04 9.03 37.82
CA LEU A 436 -9.23 8.29 38.27
C LEU A 436 -10.51 9.12 38.16
N ASN A 437 -10.43 10.42 38.40
CA ASN A 437 -11.61 11.30 38.43
C ASN A 437 -11.77 12.19 37.20
N GLY A 438 -10.86 12.10 36.21
CA GLY A 438 -10.96 12.88 34.98
C GLY A 438 -10.84 14.38 35.24
N LEU A 439 -9.79 14.79 35.94
CA LEU A 439 -9.65 16.18 36.42
C LEU A 439 -8.93 17.07 35.40
N ASP A 440 -9.43 18.30 35.27
CA ASP A 440 -8.92 19.30 34.34
C ASP A 440 -7.95 20.28 35.02
N ALA A 441 -7.07 20.92 34.25
CA ALA A 441 -6.21 22.00 34.76
C ALA A 441 -7.02 23.22 35.23
N GLY A 442 -8.28 23.34 34.77
CA GLY A 442 -9.22 24.38 35.18
C GLY A 442 -9.91 24.13 36.53
N ASP A 443 -9.76 22.93 37.10
CA ASP A 443 -10.25 22.64 38.45
C ASP A 443 -9.50 23.48 39.49
N ALA A 444 -9.96 23.52 40.74
CA ALA A 444 -9.36 24.32 41.82
C ALA A 444 -7.98 23.78 42.30
N ARG A 445 -7.14 23.32 41.37
CA ARG A 445 -5.86 22.64 41.56
C ARG A 445 -4.76 23.38 40.78
N PRO A 446 -4.19 24.46 41.35
CA PRO A 446 -3.25 25.33 40.65
C PRO A 446 -1.89 24.67 40.31
N GLN A 447 -1.65 23.46 40.80
CA GLN A 447 -0.42 22.68 40.61
C GLN A 447 -0.62 21.53 39.61
N GLN A 448 -1.72 21.52 38.86
CA GLN A 448 -1.91 20.67 37.68
C GLN A 448 -1.74 21.48 36.40
N THR A 449 -1.00 20.92 35.44
CA THR A 449 -0.96 21.38 34.05
C THR A 449 -1.53 20.32 33.13
N GLY A 450 -2.36 20.73 32.17
CA GLY A 450 -3.01 19.82 31.23
C GLY A 450 -4.31 19.22 31.78
N ASP A 451 -5.18 18.86 30.85
CA ASP A 451 -6.52 18.34 31.12
C ASP A 451 -6.53 16.82 30.91
N PHE A 452 -7.16 16.07 31.81
CA PHE A 452 -7.37 14.62 31.65
C PHE A 452 -8.87 14.35 31.49
N ASN A 453 -9.35 14.39 30.25
CA ASN A 453 -10.76 14.19 29.87
C ASN A 453 -11.03 12.82 29.24
N GLY A 454 -10.01 11.98 29.18
CA GLY A 454 -10.01 10.68 28.52
C GLY A 454 -10.94 9.70 29.22
N THR A 455 -11.59 8.86 28.43
CA THR A 455 -12.60 7.93 28.94
C THR A 455 -12.07 6.51 28.91
N TRP A 456 -12.08 5.88 30.08
CA TRP A 456 -11.84 4.45 30.24
C TRP A 456 -12.95 3.62 29.58
N ARG A 457 -12.59 2.69 28.71
CA ARG A 457 -13.54 1.85 27.97
C ARG A 457 -14.03 0.69 28.83
N PRO A 458 -15.34 0.36 28.80
CA PRO A 458 -15.90 -0.70 29.62
C PRO A 458 -15.47 -2.11 29.18
N ASN A 459 -15.08 -2.29 27.91
CA ASN A 459 -14.64 -3.55 27.32
C ASN A 459 -13.12 -3.69 27.23
N ALA A 460 -12.38 -2.75 27.83
CA ALA A 460 -10.92 -2.78 27.87
C ALA A 460 -10.43 -3.19 29.26
N ARG A 461 -9.27 -3.84 29.30
CA ARG A 461 -8.47 -3.95 30.50
C ARG A 461 -7.81 -2.60 30.78
N LYS A 462 -7.93 -2.12 32.01
CA LYS A 462 -7.58 -0.75 32.38
C LYS A 462 -6.39 -0.76 33.32
N HIS A 463 -5.27 -0.22 32.88
CA HIS A 463 -4.01 -0.20 33.60
C HIS A 463 -3.58 1.24 33.88
N ILE A 464 -3.34 1.54 35.15
CA ILE A 464 -2.52 2.65 35.58
C ILE A 464 -1.16 2.08 35.94
N ILE A 465 -0.13 2.42 35.17
CA ILE A 465 1.24 1.99 35.44
C ILE A 465 1.93 3.10 36.24
N LEU A 466 1.98 2.93 37.56
CA LEU A 466 2.59 3.89 38.49
C LEU A 466 4.07 3.53 38.72
N VAL A 467 4.97 4.45 38.38
CA VAL A 467 6.42 4.27 38.55
C VAL A 467 6.96 5.37 39.46
N THR A 468 7.42 5.02 40.66
CA THR A 468 7.97 5.99 41.63
C THR A 468 8.88 5.34 42.67
N ASN A 469 9.73 6.15 43.30
CA ASN A 469 10.55 5.77 44.44
C ASN A 469 10.08 6.40 45.77
N GLU A 470 8.96 7.14 45.78
CA GLU A 470 8.53 7.96 46.92
C GLU A 470 7.18 7.53 47.52
N VAL A 471 6.91 8.03 48.72
CA VAL A 471 5.61 7.90 49.40
C VAL A 471 4.52 8.73 48.72
N PRO A 472 3.23 8.39 48.88
CA PRO A 472 2.12 9.20 48.39
C PRO A 472 2.13 10.60 48.98
N GLY A 473 1.77 11.57 48.15
CA GLY A 473 1.81 12.97 48.52
C GLY A 473 0.76 13.81 47.81
N GLY A 474 0.23 14.77 48.58
CA GLY A 474 -0.50 15.92 48.05
C GLY A 474 0.44 16.99 47.48
N PHE A 475 -0.03 18.24 47.51
CA PHE A 475 0.69 19.43 47.05
C PHE A 475 1.43 20.21 48.16
N ASP A 476 1.56 19.64 49.37
CA ASP A 476 1.93 20.36 50.59
C ASP A 476 3.27 19.94 51.23
N ASP A 477 4.08 19.16 50.51
CA ASP A 477 5.40 18.64 50.93
C ASP A 477 5.39 18.05 52.35
N THR A 478 4.26 17.45 52.76
CA THR A 478 4.11 16.82 54.07
C THR A 478 3.53 15.42 53.94
N TYR A 479 4.26 14.39 54.37
CA TYR A 479 3.73 13.03 54.47
C TYR A 479 3.15 12.79 55.87
N SER A 480 1.89 12.35 55.91
CA SER A 480 1.13 12.12 57.13
C SER A 480 0.21 10.89 57.00
N ASP A 481 -0.42 10.49 58.11
CA ASP A 481 -1.45 9.43 58.10
C ASP A 481 -2.64 9.77 57.18
N ALA A 482 -2.86 11.07 56.88
CA ALA A 482 -3.91 11.49 55.97
C ALA A 482 -3.60 11.10 54.52
N ASP A 483 -2.35 11.27 54.08
CA ASP A 483 -1.88 10.88 52.73
C ASP A 483 -1.97 9.38 52.56
N LYS A 484 -1.57 8.61 53.57
CA LYS A 484 -1.77 7.15 53.56
C LYS A 484 -3.25 6.76 53.45
N THR A 485 -4.12 7.43 54.19
CA THR A 485 -5.57 7.19 54.13
C THR A 485 -6.12 7.54 52.75
N ASN A 486 -5.60 8.62 52.14
CA ASN A 486 -6.00 9.07 50.81
C ASN A 486 -5.56 8.08 49.72
N ALA A 487 -4.31 7.62 49.76
CA ALA A 487 -3.79 6.53 48.93
C ALA A 487 -4.68 5.27 49.00
N GLU A 488 -5.04 4.83 50.21
CA GLU A 488 -5.96 3.70 50.41
C GLU A 488 -7.35 3.94 49.77
N ASN A 489 -7.88 5.16 49.88
CA ASN A 489 -9.16 5.50 49.25
C ASN A 489 -9.07 5.56 47.72
N LEU A 490 -7.99 6.11 47.16
CA LEU A 490 -7.76 6.14 45.71
C LEU A 490 -7.65 4.73 45.12
N ALA A 491 -6.99 3.81 45.84
CA ALA A 491 -6.95 2.40 45.45
C ALA A 491 -8.35 1.76 45.41
N LEU A 492 -9.23 2.10 46.37
CA LEU A 492 -10.62 1.63 46.37
C LEU A 492 -11.42 2.25 45.22
N VAL A 493 -11.25 3.54 44.92
CA VAL A 493 -11.89 4.18 43.76
C VAL A 493 -11.46 3.50 42.46
N ALA A 494 -10.17 3.24 42.29
CA ALA A 494 -9.66 2.52 41.12
C ALA A 494 -10.27 1.12 41.00
N LYS A 495 -10.35 0.39 42.11
CA LYS A 495 -11.01 -0.92 42.16
C LYS A 495 -12.48 -0.86 41.73
N ASP A 496 -13.24 0.11 42.23
CA ASP A 496 -14.66 0.28 41.90
C ASP A 496 -14.87 0.64 40.41
N LEU A 497 -13.89 1.31 39.79
CA LEU A 497 -13.86 1.60 38.36
C LEU A 497 -13.35 0.42 37.49
N GLY A 498 -12.91 -0.67 38.12
CA GLY A 498 -12.28 -1.81 37.45
C GLY A 498 -10.92 -1.46 36.84
N ILE A 499 -10.18 -0.53 37.45
CA ILE A 499 -8.86 -0.08 37.02
C ILE A 499 -7.80 -0.73 37.91
N GLN A 500 -6.85 -1.42 37.28
CA GLN A 500 -5.69 -2.00 37.94
C GLN A 500 -4.62 -0.90 38.11
N ILE A 501 -4.14 -0.71 39.34
CA ILE A 501 -2.95 0.11 39.59
C ILE A 501 -1.76 -0.84 39.66
N ASP A 502 -1.01 -0.91 38.57
CA ASP A 502 0.23 -1.67 38.48
C ASP A 502 1.38 -0.80 39.00
N ALA A 503 1.94 -1.22 40.13
CA ALA A 503 2.85 -0.43 40.93
C ALA A 503 4.30 -0.92 40.76
N ILE A 504 5.11 -0.12 40.06
CA ILE A 504 6.55 -0.34 39.88
C ILE A 504 7.30 0.54 40.89
N TYR A 505 7.76 -0.08 41.97
CA TYR A 505 8.52 0.59 43.01
C TYR A 505 10.02 0.59 42.69
N VAL A 506 10.60 1.78 42.63
CA VAL A 506 12.04 1.98 42.51
C VAL A 506 12.66 2.15 43.91
N PRO A 507 13.53 1.23 44.38
CA PRO A 507 14.06 1.31 45.73
C PRO A 507 14.89 2.59 45.98
N GLY A 508 14.49 3.37 46.99
CA GLY A 508 15.16 4.60 47.41
C GLY A 508 15.63 4.54 48.88
N ALA A 509 16.52 5.46 49.27
CA ALA A 509 17.04 5.55 50.64
C ALA A 509 16.02 6.14 51.65
N GLN A 510 14.91 6.69 51.17
CA GLN A 510 13.92 7.41 51.96
C GLN A 510 12.60 6.62 51.99
N TYR A 511 12.09 6.39 53.20
CA TYR A 511 10.81 5.73 53.53
C TYR A 511 10.60 4.28 53.06
N ALA A 512 10.85 3.33 53.98
CA ALA A 512 10.46 1.92 53.82
C ALA A 512 8.93 1.71 53.66
N GLU A 513 8.12 2.74 53.95
CA GLU A 513 6.66 2.69 53.84
C GLU A 513 6.16 2.80 52.39
N ALA A 514 6.91 3.47 51.50
CA ALA A 514 6.54 3.60 50.08
C ALA A 514 6.30 2.24 49.42
N GLU A 515 7.19 1.28 49.68
CA GLU A 515 7.07 -0.10 49.20
C GLU A 515 5.75 -0.76 49.65
N THR A 516 5.37 -0.56 50.90
CA THR A 516 4.14 -1.15 51.45
C THR A 516 2.89 -0.52 50.82
N ILE A 517 2.92 0.77 50.53
CA ILE A 517 1.81 1.48 49.90
C ILE A 517 1.68 1.07 48.42
N MET A 518 2.79 0.96 47.70
CA MET A 518 2.83 0.44 46.32
C MET A 518 2.26 -0.98 46.24
N GLN A 519 2.60 -1.85 47.20
CA GLN A 519 2.00 -3.19 47.31
C GLN A 519 0.48 -3.12 47.60
N ASN A 520 0.04 -2.15 48.40
CA ASN A 520 -1.38 -1.95 48.70
C ASN A 520 -2.16 -1.52 47.44
N TYR A 521 -1.65 -0.57 46.65
CA TYR A 521 -2.26 -0.16 45.39
C TYR A 521 -2.54 -1.37 44.48
N ALA A 522 -1.51 -2.17 44.23
CA ALA A 522 -1.62 -3.38 43.41
C ALA A 522 -2.61 -4.40 44.00
N SER A 523 -2.43 -4.79 45.26
CA SER A 523 -3.26 -5.83 45.89
C SER A 523 -4.73 -5.43 46.07
N THR A 524 -5.02 -4.14 46.27
CA THR A 524 -6.40 -3.65 46.42
C THR A 524 -7.14 -3.63 45.08
N THR A 525 -6.45 -3.21 44.02
CA THR A 525 -7.04 -3.05 42.68
C THR A 525 -7.01 -4.34 41.85
N GLY A 526 -6.26 -5.35 42.32
CA GLY A 526 -5.94 -6.53 41.52
C GLY A 526 -4.89 -6.24 40.44
N GLY A 527 -4.14 -5.15 40.54
CA GLY A 527 -2.95 -4.89 39.72
C GLY A 527 -1.72 -5.66 40.22
N THR A 528 -0.59 -5.44 39.56
CA THR A 528 0.67 -6.12 39.84
C THR A 528 1.65 -5.21 40.57
N TYR A 529 2.41 -5.78 41.50
CA TYR A 529 3.51 -5.08 42.17
C TYR A 529 4.85 -5.61 41.67
N PHE A 530 5.73 -4.70 41.25
CA PHE A 530 7.11 -5.00 40.93
C PHE A 530 8.07 -4.13 41.75
N LYS A 531 9.18 -4.74 42.13
CA LYS A 531 10.32 -4.05 42.73
C LYS A 531 11.48 -4.11 41.76
N THR A 532 11.93 -2.96 41.28
CA THR A 532 13.04 -2.86 40.35
C THR A 532 14.37 -3.16 41.04
N VAL A 533 15.46 -3.25 40.27
CA VAL A 533 16.80 -3.04 40.83
C VAL A 533 16.93 -1.63 41.45
N GLU A 534 17.94 -1.41 42.31
CA GLU A 534 18.08 -0.21 43.16
C GLU A 534 18.04 1.12 42.39
N ASN A 535 18.47 1.17 41.14
CA ASN A 535 18.43 2.38 40.31
C ASN A 535 17.21 2.46 39.38
N GLY A 536 16.34 1.44 39.37
CA GLY A 536 15.17 1.38 38.51
C GLY A 536 15.41 1.02 37.05
N SER A 537 16.64 0.68 36.64
CA SER A 537 16.96 0.54 35.20
C SER A 537 16.21 -0.58 34.46
N ASP A 538 15.63 -1.52 35.18
CA ASP A 538 14.79 -2.62 34.67
C ASP A 538 13.29 -2.31 34.67
N ALA A 539 12.87 -1.08 35.01
CA ALA A 539 11.45 -0.68 35.01
C ALA A 539 10.74 -0.99 33.68
N ALA A 540 11.44 -0.86 32.55
CA ALA A 540 10.92 -1.25 31.24
C ALA A 540 10.46 -2.70 31.17
N SER A 541 11.26 -3.64 31.67
CA SER A 541 10.94 -5.06 31.68
C SER A 541 9.69 -5.34 32.52
N GLU A 542 9.50 -4.61 33.61
CA GLU A 542 8.32 -4.75 34.46
C GLU A 542 7.05 -4.18 33.82
N ILE A 543 7.15 -3.06 33.09
CA ILE A 543 6.05 -2.55 32.25
C ILE A 543 5.63 -3.61 31.23
N ARG A 544 6.60 -4.24 30.57
CA ARG A 544 6.32 -5.31 29.59
C ARG A 544 5.61 -6.50 30.24
N ASN A 545 6.05 -6.93 31.43
CA ASN A 545 5.39 -8.00 32.18
C ASN A 545 3.92 -7.66 32.49
N ILE A 546 3.62 -6.40 32.85
CA ILE A 546 2.25 -5.94 33.12
C ILE A 546 1.38 -6.04 31.87
N VAL A 547 1.79 -5.40 30.77
CA VAL A 547 0.94 -5.25 29.58
C VAL A 547 0.76 -6.54 28.80
N THR A 548 1.67 -7.50 28.97
CA THR A 548 1.61 -8.83 28.32
C THR A 548 0.99 -9.91 29.19
N ASP A 549 0.74 -9.65 30.48
CA ASP A 549 0.08 -10.61 31.35
C ASP A 549 -1.43 -10.59 31.08
N CYS A 550 -1.89 -11.56 30.30
CA CYS A 550 -3.30 -11.79 29.99
C CYS A 550 -4.03 -12.65 31.02
N SER A 551 -3.41 -13.01 32.15
CA SER A 551 -4.11 -13.78 33.17
C SER A 551 -5.27 -12.96 33.73
N GLU A 552 -6.47 -13.55 33.73
CA GLU A 552 -7.62 -12.94 34.36
C GLU A 552 -7.34 -12.85 35.87
N VAL A 553 -7.14 -11.63 36.36
CA VAL A 553 -7.37 -11.37 37.78
C VAL A 553 -8.88 -11.44 37.93
N ASP A 554 -9.32 -12.35 38.81
CA ASP A 554 -10.70 -12.67 39.19
C ASP A 554 -11.46 -11.40 39.64
N SER A 555 -11.74 -10.53 38.67
CA SER A 555 -12.70 -9.45 38.76
C SER A 555 -14.01 -10.10 38.38
N LYS A 556 -14.76 -10.49 39.40
CA LYS A 556 -16.17 -10.83 39.24
C LYS A 556 -16.78 -9.86 38.22
N PRO A 557 -17.36 -10.35 37.11
CA PRO A 557 -18.04 -9.46 36.20
C PRO A 557 -19.12 -8.70 36.99
N LEU A 558 -19.22 -7.40 36.72
CA LEU A 558 -20.21 -6.43 37.21
C LEU A 558 -21.66 -6.79 36.81
N TYR A 559 -22.06 -8.07 36.98
CA TYR A 559 -23.42 -8.57 36.82
C TYR A 559 -24.03 -9.05 38.16
N GLU A 560 -23.28 -9.05 39.27
CA GLU A 560 -23.78 -9.46 40.60
C GLU A 560 -24.22 -8.31 41.54
N GLU A 561 -24.06 -7.03 41.18
CA GLU A 561 -24.46 -5.90 42.07
C GLU A 561 -25.81 -5.23 41.73
N LEU A 562 -26.56 -5.71 40.74
CA LEU A 562 -27.91 -5.20 40.45
C LEU A 562 -29.03 -5.84 41.28
N GLU A 563 -28.75 -6.78 42.19
CA GLU A 563 -29.81 -7.53 42.90
C GLU A 563 -30.28 -6.96 44.25
N GLU A 564 -29.69 -5.90 44.81
CA GLU A 564 -30.15 -5.33 46.10
C GLU A 564 -30.72 -3.89 46.06
N ALA A 565 -30.71 -3.19 44.92
CA ALA A 565 -31.11 -1.78 44.86
C ALA A 565 -32.51 -1.46 44.30
N GLU A 566 -33.23 -2.39 43.66
CA GLU A 566 -34.54 -2.09 43.02
C GLU A 566 -35.75 -2.91 43.53
N LEU A 567 -35.83 -3.20 44.84
CA LEU A 567 -37.05 -3.73 45.47
C LEU A 567 -37.86 -2.67 46.25
N GLN A 568 -38.04 -1.47 45.68
CA GLN A 568 -39.10 -0.54 46.12
C GLN A 568 -39.92 0.14 45.00
N GLY A 569 -39.80 -0.32 43.75
CA GLY A 569 -40.64 0.15 42.65
C GLY A 569 -41.70 -0.87 42.28
N ALA A 570 -42.91 -0.76 42.84
CA ALA A 570 -44.05 -1.56 42.42
C ALA A 570 -44.37 -1.30 40.93
N LEU A 571 -44.13 -2.29 40.05
CA LEU A 571 -44.74 -2.30 38.72
C LEU A 571 -45.94 -3.26 38.72
N ILE A 572 -47.12 -2.65 38.73
CA ILE A 572 -48.40 -3.33 38.56
C ILE A 572 -48.48 -3.83 37.11
N LEU A 573 -48.29 -5.12 36.88
CA LEU A 573 -48.64 -5.73 35.60
C LEU A 573 -50.16 -5.91 35.57
N THR A 574 -50.86 -4.97 34.92
CA THR A 574 -52.27 -5.11 34.57
C THR A 574 -52.39 -6.01 33.35
N GLY A 575 -52.84 -7.24 33.57
CA GLY A 575 -53.59 -8.07 32.63
C GLY A 575 -52.94 -8.40 31.28
N ILE A 576 -52.31 -9.57 31.19
CA ILE A 576 -52.23 -10.29 29.90
C ILE A 576 -53.46 -11.20 29.83
N VAL A 577 -54.36 -10.90 28.89
CA VAL A 577 -55.49 -11.76 28.51
C VAL A 577 -54.97 -12.76 27.49
N VAL A 578 -54.90 -14.05 27.86
CA VAL A 578 -54.74 -15.13 26.90
C VAL A 578 -56.13 -15.74 26.67
N GLY A 579 -56.77 -15.33 25.58
CA GLY A 579 -57.97 -15.98 25.08
C GLY A 579 -57.58 -17.21 24.26
N HIS A 580 -57.80 -18.40 24.80
CA HIS A 580 -57.90 -19.61 23.99
C HIS A 580 -59.38 -20.00 23.95
N GLU A 581 -60.04 -19.78 22.82
CA GLU A 581 -61.38 -20.30 22.57
C GLU A 581 -61.26 -21.76 22.13
N ALA A 582 -61.53 -22.70 23.05
CA ALA A 582 -61.88 -24.06 22.70
C ALA A 582 -63.40 -24.23 22.80
N GLN A 583 -64.09 -24.27 21.65
CA GLN A 583 -65.48 -24.68 21.56
C GLN A 583 -65.57 -26.21 21.64
N VAL A 584 -65.89 -26.74 22.82
CA VAL A 584 -66.52 -28.07 22.95
C VAL A 584 -67.63 -27.99 24.00
N GLY A 585 -68.88 -28.13 23.55
CA GLY A 585 -69.99 -28.52 24.42
C GLY A 585 -70.49 -27.50 25.45
N GLY A 586 -70.96 -26.34 24.98
CA GLY A 586 -71.93 -25.45 25.64
C GLY A 586 -71.96 -25.39 27.18
N SER A 587 -71.07 -24.60 27.78
CA SER A 587 -71.26 -23.77 28.99
C SER A 587 -69.91 -23.18 29.43
N VAL A 588 -69.79 -21.85 29.51
CA VAL A 588 -68.61 -21.16 30.06
C VAL A 588 -68.67 -21.22 31.60
N GLN A 589 -67.62 -21.70 32.26
CA GLN A 589 -67.42 -21.62 33.71
C GLN A 589 -65.99 -21.13 34.01
N THR A 590 -65.91 -20.02 34.75
CA THR A 590 -64.67 -19.38 35.23
C THR A 590 -64.03 -20.23 36.32
N VAL A 591 -62.71 -20.45 36.27
CA VAL A 591 -61.96 -21.07 37.39
C VAL A 591 -60.86 -20.12 37.85
N ALA A 592 -60.82 -19.93 39.17
CA ALA A 592 -60.02 -18.94 39.90
C ALA A 592 -58.54 -19.34 40.07
N GLN A 593 -57.72 -18.32 40.29
CA GLN A 593 -56.29 -18.34 40.60
C GLN A 593 -55.93 -19.25 41.78
N THR A 594 -54.74 -19.86 41.73
CA THR A 594 -54.05 -20.34 42.93
C THR A 594 -52.55 -20.07 42.78
N GLU A 595 -51.99 -19.30 43.71
CA GLU A 595 -50.55 -19.03 43.85
C GLU A 595 -49.80 -20.30 44.27
N LEU A 596 -48.56 -20.48 43.77
CA LEU A 596 -47.63 -21.48 44.27
C LEU A 596 -46.36 -20.79 44.81
N GLN A 597 -46.03 -21.14 46.05
CA GLN A 597 -44.94 -20.60 46.85
C GLN A 597 -43.55 -21.10 46.43
N ALA A 598 -42.55 -20.29 46.78
CA ALA A 598 -41.12 -20.47 46.57
C ALA A 598 -40.53 -21.75 47.19
N GLY A 599 -39.48 -22.28 46.53
CA GLY A 599 -38.49 -23.15 47.18
C GLY A 599 -37.78 -24.13 46.24
N PHE A 600 -36.70 -23.71 45.58
CA PHE A 600 -35.62 -24.61 45.13
C PHE A 600 -34.27 -23.89 45.16
N THR A 601 -33.25 -24.54 45.74
CA THR A 601 -31.84 -24.12 45.74
C THR A 601 -31.06 -25.00 44.77
N PHE A 602 -30.23 -24.40 43.91
CA PHE A 602 -29.27 -25.14 43.08
C PHE A 602 -27.88 -25.08 43.71
N GLN A 603 -27.19 -26.23 43.73
CA GLN A 603 -25.81 -26.37 44.20
C GLN A 603 -24.90 -26.47 42.97
N TYR A 604 -24.01 -25.49 42.79
CA TYR A 604 -23.04 -25.45 41.69
C TYR A 604 -21.89 -26.43 41.95
N ILE A 605 -21.54 -27.25 40.96
CA ILE A 605 -20.32 -28.07 40.95
C ILE A 605 -19.45 -27.57 39.81
N ASP A 606 -18.26 -27.11 40.19
CA ASP A 606 -17.21 -26.49 39.38
C ASP A 606 -16.51 -27.52 38.45
N PRO A 607 -16.18 -27.21 37.17
CA PRO A 607 -15.41 -28.12 36.34
C PRO A 607 -13.90 -27.84 36.44
N ILE A 608 -13.19 -28.66 37.22
CA ILE A 608 -11.72 -28.78 37.16
C ILE A 608 -11.33 -29.82 36.10
N THR A 609 -10.34 -29.44 35.31
CA THR A 609 -9.46 -30.16 34.37
C THR A 609 -9.27 -31.66 34.60
N TYR A 610 -9.38 -32.49 33.54
CA TYR A 610 -8.75 -33.81 33.49
C TYR A 610 -8.13 -34.13 32.11
N ALA A 611 -6.83 -34.38 32.12
CA ALA A 611 -6.13 -35.13 31.09
C ALA A 611 -6.45 -36.63 31.19
N PHE A 612 -6.48 -37.36 30.08
CA PHE A 612 -6.51 -38.83 30.09
C PHE A 612 -5.38 -39.43 29.26
N ASP A 613 -4.68 -40.35 29.92
CA ASP A 613 -3.65 -41.25 29.40
C ASP A 613 -4.23 -42.69 29.36
N TYR A 614 -3.81 -43.47 28.35
CA TYR A 614 -4.05 -44.90 28.04
C TYR A 614 -5.27 -45.39 27.22
N PRO A 615 -5.08 -46.42 26.34
CA PRO A 615 -5.88 -46.64 25.13
C PRO A 615 -6.88 -47.80 25.23
N ILE A 616 -7.97 -47.72 24.46
CA ILE A 616 -8.87 -48.85 24.21
C ILE A 616 -8.82 -49.22 22.73
N ALA A 617 -8.45 -50.48 22.50
CA ALA A 617 -8.29 -51.12 21.20
C ALA A 617 -9.62 -51.39 20.50
N GLY A 618 -9.65 -51.23 19.17
CA GLY A 618 -10.68 -51.84 18.31
C GLY A 618 -11.34 -50.97 17.24
N VAL A 619 -10.85 -49.76 16.94
CA VAL A 619 -11.41 -48.94 15.85
C VAL A 619 -10.29 -48.52 14.89
N THR A 620 -10.31 -49.07 13.67
CA THR A 620 -9.54 -48.56 12.53
C THR A 620 -10.15 -47.23 12.10
N ALA A 621 -9.42 -46.14 12.30
CA ALA A 621 -9.78 -44.80 11.81
C ALA A 621 -9.56 -44.72 10.29
N GLY A 622 -10.60 -44.34 9.55
CA GLY A 622 -10.47 -43.70 8.25
C GLY A 622 -10.26 -42.20 8.48
N GLU A 623 -9.41 -41.59 7.65
CA GLU A 623 -9.03 -40.19 7.75
C GLU A 623 -10.26 -39.26 7.70
N ASN A 624 -10.27 -38.23 8.57
CA ASN A 624 -11.20 -37.08 8.63
C ASN A 624 -12.60 -37.26 9.26
N THR A 625 -12.69 -37.68 10.52
CA THR A 625 -13.89 -37.42 11.36
C THR A 625 -13.53 -36.95 12.76
N LYS A 626 -13.97 -35.71 13.12
CA LYS A 626 -14.02 -35.20 14.50
C LYS A 626 -15.18 -35.87 15.27
N PRO A 627 -15.07 -36.14 16.59
CA PRO A 627 -16.08 -36.88 17.34
C PRO A 627 -17.34 -36.03 17.60
N GLY A 628 -18.51 -36.57 17.22
CA GLY A 628 -19.82 -36.02 17.58
C GLY A 628 -20.26 -36.51 18.97
N LEU A 629 -20.68 -35.58 19.82
CA LEU A 629 -21.24 -35.83 21.15
C LEU A 629 -22.66 -36.42 21.02
N ILE A 630 -22.88 -37.64 21.50
CA ILE A 630 -24.21 -38.25 21.61
C ILE A 630 -24.69 -38.11 23.06
N ILE A 631 -25.77 -37.35 23.29
CA ILE A 631 -26.48 -37.33 24.59
C ILE A 631 -27.88 -37.91 24.39
N GLY A 632 -28.12 -39.08 24.98
CA GLY A 632 -29.45 -39.70 25.08
C GLY A 632 -30.21 -39.19 26.30
N ASN A 633 -31.50 -38.86 26.13
CA ASN A 633 -32.37 -38.36 27.19
C ASN A 633 -33.07 -39.50 27.95
N ARG A 634 -33.07 -39.43 29.29
CA ARG A 634 -33.91 -40.27 30.17
C ARG A 634 -34.94 -39.39 30.90
N SER A 635 -36.15 -39.40 30.36
CA SER A 635 -37.47 -39.26 31.00
C SER A 635 -37.58 -38.54 32.36
N SER A 636 -38.24 -37.39 32.37
CA SER A 636 -39.36 -37.08 33.27
C SER A 636 -40.14 -35.89 32.70
N GLY A 637 -41.41 -36.11 32.35
CA GLY A 637 -42.28 -35.10 31.76
C GLY A 637 -42.78 -34.08 32.78
N GLU A 638 -42.48 -32.81 32.52
CA GLU A 638 -43.18 -31.57 32.93
C GLU A 638 -42.77 -30.51 31.87
N PRO A 639 -43.66 -29.63 31.38
CA PRO A 639 -43.32 -28.63 30.38
C PRO A 639 -42.71 -27.38 31.06
N LEU A 640 -41.52 -26.94 30.62
CA LEU A 640 -40.89 -25.71 31.11
C LEU A 640 -40.69 -24.71 29.96
N ILE A 641 -41.38 -23.57 30.13
CA ILE A 641 -41.00 -22.17 29.90
C ILE A 641 -40.10 -21.85 28.69
N GLN A 642 -40.64 -20.99 27.82
CA GLN A 642 -39.95 -20.24 26.77
C GLN A 642 -38.71 -19.50 27.32
N ALA A 643 -37.51 -19.88 26.88
CA ALA A 643 -36.29 -19.11 27.12
C ALA A 643 -35.98 -18.29 25.86
N VAL A 644 -35.97 -16.95 26.00
CA VAL A 644 -35.39 -16.04 25.01
C VAL A 644 -33.87 -16.10 25.21
N ILE A 645 -33.13 -16.55 24.20
CA ILE A 645 -31.66 -16.63 24.24
C ILE A 645 -31.10 -15.40 23.53
N TRP A 646 -30.29 -14.60 24.22
CA TRP A 646 -29.38 -13.65 23.60
C TRP A 646 -28.04 -14.35 23.34
N ILE A 647 -27.55 -14.30 22.10
CA ILE A 647 -26.22 -14.80 21.74
C ILE A 647 -25.48 -13.66 21.04
N ALA A 648 -24.33 -13.26 21.60
CA ALA A 648 -23.39 -12.35 20.97
C ALA A 648 -22.15 -13.14 20.58
N THR A 649 -21.97 -13.45 19.29
CA THR A 649 -20.69 -13.94 18.73
C THR A 649 -20.53 -13.50 17.25
N SER A 650 -19.29 -13.55 16.77
CA SER A 650 -18.71 -12.74 15.68
C SER A 650 -18.61 -13.38 14.28
N SER A 651 -19.38 -14.43 13.95
CA SER A 651 -19.44 -14.94 12.57
C SER A 651 -20.81 -15.50 12.17
N GLU A 652 -21.42 -14.95 11.11
CA GLU A 652 -22.85 -15.14 10.77
C GLU A 652 -23.21 -16.53 10.18
N THR A 653 -22.23 -17.31 9.73
CA THR A 653 -22.48 -18.61 9.06
C THR A 653 -22.68 -19.79 10.02
N GLU A 654 -22.09 -19.77 11.22
CA GLU A 654 -22.31 -20.81 12.24
C GLU A 654 -23.60 -20.56 13.07
N VAL A 655 -24.10 -19.31 13.06
CA VAL A 655 -25.31 -18.86 13.81
C VAL A 655 -26.58 -19.59 13.36
N GLY A 656 -26.75 -19.80 12.06
CA GLY A 656 -27.98 -20.39 11.51
C GLY A 656 -28.18 -21.86 11.91
N ALA A 657 -27.11 -22.65 11.96
CA ALA A 657 -27.21 -24.09 12.22
C ALA A 657 -27.42 -24.39 13.72
N ALA A 658 -26.70 -23.71 14.61
CA ALA A 658 -26.77 -23.96 16.05
C ALA A 658 -28.05 -23.41 16.70
N ALA A 659 -28.55 -22.26 16.25
CA ALA A 659 -29.80 -21.67 16.75
C ALA A 659 -31.03 -22.49 16.34
N VAL A 660 -31.07 -22.97 15.08
CA VAL A 660 -32.17 -23.81 14.56
C VAL A 660 -32.22 -25.16 15.27
N GLN A 661 -31.06 -25.78 15.56
CA GLN A 661 -31.01 -27.10 16.21
C GLN A 661 -31.49 -27.08 17.67
N LYS A 662 -31.35 -25.95 18.38
CA LYS A 662 -31.79 -25.78 19.77
C LYS A 662 -33.27 -25.38 19.89
N LEU A 663 -33.79 -24.59 18.94
CA LEU A 663 -35.22 -24.22 18.85
C LEU A 663 -36.11 -25.41 18.49
N VAL A 664 -35.67 -26.25 17.55
CA VAL A 664 -36.44 -27.41 17.06
C VAL A 664 -36.56 -28.50 18.13
N ASN A 665 -35.49 -28.78 18.90
CA ASN A 665 -35.48 -29.80 19.94
C ASN A 665 -36.49 -29.56 21.09
N ASN A 666 -36.94 -28.31 21.28
CA ASN A 666 -37.85 -27.95 22.36
C ASN A 666 -39.32 -27.78 21.94
N SER A 667 -39.67 -27.94 20.66
CA SER A 667 -41.06 -27.71 20.21
C SER A 667 -41.64 -28.72 19.21
N VAL A 668 -40.86 -29.45 18.41
CA VAL A 668 -41.38 -30.46 17.45
C VAL A 668 -40.37 -31.61 17.25
N PRO A 669 -40.77 -32.89 17.23
CA PRO A 669 -39.84 -33.99 16.98
C PRO A 669 -39.46 -34.02 15.48
N VAL A 670 -38.30 -33.45 15.14
CA VAL A 670 -37.70 -33.54 13.81
C VAL A 670 -36.53 -34.51 13.86
N THR A 671 -36.46 -35.45 12.91
CA THR A 671 -35.47 -36.54 12.92
C THR A 671 -34.19 -36.23 12.14
N GLU A 672 -34.22 -35.31 11.18
CA GLU A 672 -33.05 -34.82 10.46
C GLU A 672 -33.34 -33.40 9.91
N VAL A 673 -32.42 -32.44 10.07
CA VAL A 673 -32.55 -31.08 9.52
C VAL A 673 -31.46 -30.88 8.48
N ARG A 674 -31.84 -30.54 7.24
CA ARG A 674 -30.90 -30.16 6.17
C ARG A 674 -31.10 -28.70 5.81
N VAL A 675 -30.04 -27.91 5.96
CA VAL A 675 -29.99 -26.51 5.53
C VAL A 675 -29.50 -26.49 4.08
N ASN A 676 -30.40 -26.23 3.13
CA ASN A 676 -30.04 -26.14 1.72
C ASN A 676 -29.80 -24.68 1.34
N ASN A 677 -28.57 -24.37 0.90
CA ASN A 677 -28.12 -23.13 0.24
C ASN A 677 -28.86 -21.84 0.67
N PRO A 678 -28.36 -21.11 1.70
CA PRO A 678 -28.92 -19.81 2.05
C PRO A 678 -28.80 -18.86 0.87
N ILE A 679 -29.92 -18.28 0.45
CA ILE A 679 -29.95 -17.19 -0.53
C ILE A 679 -29.80 -15.90 0.27
N ILE A 680 -28.72 -15.17 0.04
CA ILE A 680 -28.49 -13.86 0.64
C ILE A 680 -28.99 -12.82 -0.35
N GLU A 681 -30.10 -12.15 -0.03
CA GLU A 681 -30.59 -10.98 -0.76
C GLU A 681 -30.70 -9.82 0.24
N GLY A 682 -29.64 -9.01 0.35
CA GLY A 682 -29.58 -7.87 1.28
C GLY A 682 -29.50 -8.30 2.75
N ASP A 683 -30.20 -7.57 3.64
CA ASP A 683 -30.20 -7.77 5.11
C ASP A 683 -31.14 -8.90 5.60
N ILE A 684 -31.52 -9.83 4.71
CA ILE A 684 -32.46 -10.92 5.00
C ILE A 684 -31.79 -12.26 4.76
N ILE A 685 -31.81 -13.13 5.77
CA ILE A 685 -31.42 -14.54 5.64
C ILE A 685 -32.69 -15.40 5.63
N GLU A 686 -32.89 -16.16 4.56
CA GLU A 686 -34.04 -17.04 4.39
C GLU A 686 -33.59 -18.50 4.45
N VAL A 687 -34.17 -19.27 5.38
CA VAL A 687 -33.87 -20.68 5.58
C VAL A 687 -35.13 -21.50 5.36
N THR A 688 -35.09 -22.41 4.39
CA THR A 688 -36.17 -23.37 4.13
C THR A 688 -35.86 -24.69 4.82
N LEU A 689 -36.78 -25.14 5.67
CA LEU A 689 -36.72 -26.39 6.40
C LEU A 689 -37.68 -27.39 5.75
N GLN A 690 -37.18 -28.56 5.38
CA GLN A 690 -37.97 -29.64 4.81
C GLN A 690 -37.76 -30.92 5.61
N ASP A 691 -38.85 -31.56 6.00
CA ASP A 691 -38.85 -32.88 6.64
C ASP A 691 -38.99 -33.96 5.56
N ASP A 692 -37.97 -34.79 5.38
CA ASP A 692 -37.97 -35.87 4.39
C ASP A 692 -38.93 -37.03 4.74
N SER A 693 -39.51 -37.01 5.95
CA SER A 693 -40.38 -38.09 6.47
C SER A 693 -41.88 -37.79 6.45
N SER A 694 -42.29 -36.56 6.14
CA SER A 694 -43.70 -36.17 6.06
C SER A 694 -44.03 -35.53 4.71
N SER A 695 -45.26 -35.75 4.22
CA SER A 695 -45.77 -35.14 2.97
C SER A 695 -46.20 -33.67 3.16
N ASP A 696 -45.82 -33.04 4.27
CA ASP A 696 -46.26 -31.70 4.64
C ASP A 696 -45.31 -30.63 4.07
N MET A 697 -45.87 -29.45 3.81
CA MET A 697 -45.20 -28.39 3.06
C MET A 697 -43.97 -27.85 3.82
N PRO A 698 -42.90 -27.45 3.10
CA PRO A 698 -41.70 -26.92 3.71
C PRO A 698 -41.97 -25.62 4.47
N TYR A 699 -41.26 -25.41 5.57
CA TYR A 699 -41.36 -24.20 6.40
C TYR A 699 -40.26 -23.23 6.02
N THR A 700 -40.58 -21.95 5.96
CA THR A 700 -39.60 -20.90 5.68
C THR A 700 -39.45 -19.99 6.90
N VAL A 701 -38.20 -19.83 7.36
CA VAL A 701 -37.85 -18.92 8.45
C VAL A 701 -37.05 -17.77 7.86
N LYS A 702 -37.49 -16.53 8.13
CA LYS A 702 -36.81 -15.31 7.68
C LYS A 702 -36.23 -14.59 8.88
N PHE A 703 -34.96 -14.20 8.77
CA PHE A 703 -34.24 -13.42 9.75
C PHE A 703 -34.02 -12.01 9.24
N TYR A 704 -34.29 -11.02 10.10
CA TYR A 704 -34.15 -9.60 9.78
C TYR A 704 -33.16 -8.94 10.73
N ARG A 705 -32.39 -7.99 10.20
CA ARG A 705 -31.55 -7.08 10.99
C ARG A 705 -32.38 -5.87 11.45
N GLY A 706 -32.61 -5.74 12.75
CA GLY A 706 -33.27 -4.56 13.33
C GLY A 706 -32.32 -3.36 13.46
N GLU A 707 -32.87 -2.13 13.48
CA GLU A 707 -32.09 -0.87 13.56
C GLU A 707 -31.23 -0.74 14.83
N SER A 708 -31.51 -1.53 15.87
CA SER A 708 -30.78 -1.60 17.15
C SER A 708 -29.82 -2.81 17.26
N ARG A 709 -29.47 -3.46 16.14
CA ARG A 709 -28.67 -4.72 16.10
C ARG A 709 -29.33 -5.93 16.80
N GLU A 710 -30.64 -5.88 17.03
CA GLU A 710 -31.41 -7.06 17.47
C GLU A 710 -31.75 -7.96 16.27
N LEU A 711 -31.62 -9.27 16.48
CA LEU A 711 -31.93 -10.28 15.47
C LEU A 711 -33.40 -10.70 15.66
N ILE A 712 -34.26 -10.26 14.76
CA ILE A 712 -35.71 -10.53 14.84
C ILE A 712 -36.02 -11.72 13.92
N ALA A 713 -36.60 -12.78 14.49
CA ALA A 713 -37.02 -13.95 13.74
C ALA A 713 -38.55 -13.94 13.55
N GLU A 714 -39.00 -14.05 12.32
CA GLU A 714 -40.42 -14.27 11.98
C GLU A 714 -40.59 -15.71 11.49
N ILE A 715 -41.44 -16.48 12.18
CA ILE A 715 -41.79 -17.84 11.78
C ILE A 715 -43.13 -17.78 11.05
N VAL A 716 -43.08 -17.91 9.72
CA VAL A 716 -44.28 -17.95 8.89
C VAL A 716 -44.69 -19.42 8.70
N ILE A 717 -45.75 -19.83 9.39
CA ILE A 717 -46.35 -21.16 9.22
C ILE A 717 -47.48 -21.02 8.18
N GLY A 718 -47.23 -21.51 6.97
CA GLY A 718 -48.15 -21.46 5.83
C GLY A 718 -49.40 -22.33 5.99
N PRO A 719 -50.32 -22.26 5.02
CA PRO A 719 -50.04 -22.85 3.71
C PRO A 719 -49.18 -21.99 2.80
#